data_AF-A0A7W0GVJ6-F1
#
_entry.id   AF-A0A7W0GVJ6-F1
#
_cell.length_a   1.000
_cell.length_b   1.000
_cell.length_c   1.000
_cell.angle_alpha   90.00
_cell.angle_beta   90.00
_cell.angle_gamma   90.00
#
_symmetry.space_group_name_H-M   'P 1'
#
loop_
_entity.id
_entity.type
_entity.pdbx_description
1 polymer ?
#
loop_
_entity_poly.entity_id
_entity_poly.type
_entity_poly.pdbx_seq_one_letter_code
_entity_poly.pdbx_strand_id
1 'polypeptide(L)'
;MRRRALTRGRVLIALMLGACGGSTGPDTGGLQVSVAGLPSGTAASLSVTGSRGYARALVGAETLTGLQPGSYTVAAAAVAAGGTVYGAEPASQTVTVSEGNTAASTVTYVAASGSLALTVSGLPPGADAAVLVTGPGGYSRQLAASTTLRGLLAGSYTLTAQPVAANGTQYAGTPSSQQASVGSAPAGATVTYAESVGQGLNFRIDGVYLTQSVQTYTGTVPLVAGRDAFLRVFVTASEANALSPDVRVRFYHGGVLALERIIPRLGLTPLAPQEGTLGSSWNLAVPKSLVTTNLSIQVEVDPADTQAETDETDNSFPAGGAPLALQVETAATFQVILVPVVTSVDGRRGNVTSANRDQYLAATLRMHPISSIAATIGSPFTTDVPALEPENTGSWNTILNELEASRVGGDARYYYGVVNPTYSGGVAGIAYVGGKTALGWDKLPSAASVAAHEWGHNWGRDHAPCGDAANPDDRYPYTGGIIGVFGFDVGAGALKPNSSHDLMGYCDEEWISDYTYRGVMQYRSAQSSVASAFAGAIQPSLVVWGRIENGRPVLEPAFQTTTRPSLPKSAGPYTLEARSGDGSRVFQLSFSPLEVADDATGGKQFAFAVPLTPERRERIELLRLSGPEGSATIGRGAGGAADVEITSAGPGRVALRWDASRTPMVVVRDPRSGQILSFARGGRAEVAADQPDLSLTLSDRVRSRELLVRVPGR
;
A
#
# COMPACT_ATOMS: atom_id res chain seq x y z
N MET A 1 18.91 -25.85 57.45
CA MET A 1 20.37 -25.62 57.53
C MET A 1 20.69 -24.28 56.89
N ARG A 2 21.37 -23.42 57.68
CA ARG A 2 21.98 -22.10 57.41
C ARG A 2 21.19 -21.03 56.63
N ARG A 3 20.30 -20.39 57.39
CA ARG A 3 20.04 -18.93 57.39
C ARG A 3 21.33 -18.15 57.72
N ARG A 4 21.39 -16.86 57.35
CA ARG A 4 21.73 -15.80 58.32
C ARG A 4 21.25 -14.42 57.84
N ALA A 5 20.27 -13.92 58.59
CA ALA A 5 19.92 -12.51 58.70
C ALA A 5 21.02 -11.74 59.45
N LEU A 6 21.04 -10.41 59.36
CA LEU A 6 20.88 -9.58 60.55
C LEU A 6 20.51 -8.13 60.24
N THR A 7 19.80 -7.58 61.21
CA THR A 7 18.99 -6.38 61.22
C THR A 7 19.77 -5.16 61.74
N ARG A 8 19.27 -3.99 61.33
CA ARG A 8 19.51 -2.60 61.77
C ARG A 8 19.99 -2.35 63.21
N GLY A 9 20.80 -1.29 63.35
CA GLY A 9 20.88 -0.45 64.54
C GLY A 9 21.37 0.97 64.19
N ARG A 10 20.54 1.99 64.43
CA ARG A 10 20.86 3.43 64.33
C ARG A 10 21.45 3.91 65.66
N VAL A 11 22.47 4.78 65.65
CA VAL A 11 22.66 5.87 66.64
C VAL A 11 23.35 7.07 65.97
N LEU A 12 22.87 8.26 66.32
CA LEU A 12 23.20 9.60 65.83
C LEU A 12 24.29 10.28 66.72
N ILE A 13 25.20 11.00 66.05
CA ILE A 13 25.84 12.29 66.40
C ILE A 13 26.79 12.40 67.60
N ALA A 14 28.04 12.76 67.29
CA ALA A 14 28.77 13.85 67.93
C ALA A 14 29.59 14.62 66.87
N LEU A 15 29.33 15.92 66.75
CA LEU A 15 30.03 16.88 65.91
C LEU A 15 31.36 17.29 66.56
N MET A 16 32.46 17.27 65.81
CA MET A 16 33.67 18.07 66.06
C MET A 16 34.09 18.68 64.71
N LEU A 17 33.95 20.00 64.59
CA LEU A 17 34.53 20.80 63.52
C LEU A 17 36.05 20.88 63.73
N GLY A 18 36.81 20.79 62.64
CA GLY A 18 38.18 21.32 62.61
C GLY A 18 39.13 20.56 61.69
N ALA A 19 39.04 20.82 60.39
CA ALA A 19 40.16 21.23 59.54
C ALA A 19 39.81 20.99 58.07
N CYS A 20 39.70 22.08 57.31
CA CYS A 20 39.79 22.05 55.85
C CYS A 20 41.15 21.46 55.46
N GLY A 21 41.13 20.24 54.91
CA GLY A 21 42.18 19.72 54.06
C GLY A 21 41.57 19.54 52.68
N GLY A 22 41.49 20.63 51.91
CA GLY A 22 41.14 20.52 50.50
C GLY A 22 42.19 19.67 49.82
N SER A 23 41.81 18.50 49.30
CA SER A 23 42.57 17.85 48.24
C SER A 23 42.39 18.71 47.00
N THR A 24 43.23 19.72 46.85
CA THR A 24 43.34 20.54 45.64
C THR A 24 44.10 19.81 44.53
N GLY A 25 44.06 18.46 44.52
CA GLY A 25 44.47 17.65 43.38
C GLY A 25 43.31 17.60 42.39
N PRO A 26 43.54 17.70 41.07
CA PRO A 26 42.44 17.67 40.12
C PRO A 26 41.79 16.28 40.10
N ASP A 27 40.47 16.18 40.29
CA ASP A 27 39.63 14.96 40.15
C ASP A 27 39.65 14.34 38.73
N THR A 28 40.55 14.82 37.88
CA THR A 28 40.67 14.51 36.46
C THR A 28 42.14 14.43 36.06
N GLY A 29 42.43 13.64 35.03
CA GLY A 29 43.71 13.59 34.32
C GLY A 29 43.57 14.15 32.91
N GLY A 30 44.60 13.92 32.10
CA GLY A 30 44.61 14.29 30.68
C GLY A 30 45.12 13.16 29.78
N LEU A 31 44.90 13.28 28.48
CA LEU A 31 45.46 12.44 27.44
C LEU A 31 46.03 13.30 26.32
N GLN A 32 47.35 13.30 26.18
CA GLN A 32 48.03 13.89 25.04
C GLN A 32 48.08 12.88 23.89
N VAL A 33 47.38 13.18 22.80
CA VAL A 33 47.44 12.40 21.56
C VAL A 33 48.39 13.11 20.59
N SER A 34 49.47 12.43 20.22
CA SER A 34 50.42 12.90 19.21
C SER A 34 50.24 12.13 17.90
N VAL A 35 50.39 12.83 16.77
CA VAL A 35 50.32 12.23 15.43
C VAL A 35 51.65 12.38 14.72
N ALA A 36 52.15 11.30 14.14
CA ALA A 36 53.38 11.29 13.35
C ALA A 36 53.15 10.57 12.00
N GLY A 37 54.00 10.85 11.00
CA GLY A 37 54.07 10.08 9.76
C GLY A 37 53.09 10.48 8.63
N LEU A 38 52.24 11.49 8.85
CA LEU A 38 51.45 12.12 7.78
C LEU A 38 52.23 13.28 7.12
N PRO A 39 52.01 13.56 5.82
CA PRO A 39 52.55 14.75 5.18
C PRO A 39 52.10 16.04 5.86
N SER A 40 52.95 17.06 5.87
CA SER A 40 52.62 18.35 6.51
C SER A 40 51.34 18.96 5.93
N GLY A 41 50.46 19.46 6.80
CA GLY A 41 49.14 19.99 6.44
C GLY A 41 48.04 18.93 6.25
N THR A 42 48.34 17.63 6.40
CA THR A 42 47.34 16.56 6.32
C THR A 42 46.65 16.36 7.67
N ALA A 43 45.32 16.40 7.68
CA ALA A 43 44.52 16.08 8.87
C ALA A 43 44.54 14.57 9.15
N ALA A 44 44.75 14.20 10.41
CA ALA A 44 44.59 12.82 10.89
C ALA A 44 43.10 12.43 11.00
N SER A 45 42.80 11.14 11.11
CA SER A 45 41.45 10.67 11.42
C SER A 45 41.48 9.81 12.68
N LEU A 46 41.22 10.42 13.84
CA LEU A 46 41.32 9.76 15.14
C LEU A 46 39.99 9.80 15.89
N SER A 47 39.71 8.77 16.67
CA SER A 47 38.63 8.72 17.64
C SER A 47 39.18 8.30 19.01
N VAL A 48 38.84 9.06 20.04
CA VAL A 48 39.14 8.73 21.43
C VAL A 48 37.85 8.40 22.14
N THR A 49 37.71 7.17 22.63
CA THR A 49 36.55 6.73 23.40
C THR A 49 36.96 6.32 24.81
N GLY A 50 36.09 6.53 25.79
CA GLY A 50 36.34 6.24 27.20
C GLY A 50 35.10 5.73 27.92
N SER A 51 35.25 5.41 29.20
CA SER A 51 34.14 4.98 30.04
C SER A 51 33.05 6.07 30.18
N ARG A 52 31.83 5.68 30.56
CA ARG A 52 30.65 6.57 30.70
C ARG A 52 30.25 7.34 29.42
N GLY A 53 30.58 6.80 28.25
CA GLY A 53 30.12 7.34 26.97
C GLY A 53 30.95 8.51 26.42
N TYR A 54 32.15 8.75 26.97
CA TYR A 54 33.06 9.75 26.41
C TYR A 54 33.48 9.35 24.99
N ALA A 55 33.32 10.26 24.02
CA ALA A 55 33.77 10.10 22.65
C ALA A 55 34.21 11.45 22.06
N ARG A 56 35.38 11.50 21.43
CA ARG A 56 35.91 12.66 20.70
C ARG A 56 36.51 12.21 19.37
N ALA A 57 36.32 12.99 18.32
CA ALA A 57 37.07 12.86 17.08
C ALA A 57 38.17 13.92 17.05
N LEU A 58 39.38 13.53 16.65
CA LEU A 58 40.52 14.44 16.50
C LEU A 58 41.03 14.41 15.07
N VAL A 59 41.40 15.59 14.56
CA VAL A 59 41.94 15.77 13.20
C VAL A 59 43.45 15.98 13.18
N GLY A 60 44.11 15.82 14.33
CA GLY A 60 45.54 16.07 14.51
C GLY A 60 45.96 15.78 15.95
N ALA A 61 47.19 16.20 16.31
CA ALA A 61 47.66 16.10 17.68
C ALA A 61 46.89 17.07 18.60
N GLU A 62 46.43 16.58 19.75
CA GLU A 62 45.65 17.35 20.71
C GLU A 62 45.85 16.82 22.14
N THR A 63 45.85 17.73 23.12
CA THR A 63 45.83 17.36 24.55
C THR A 63 44.42 17.50 25.09
N LEU A 64 43.79 16.36 25.39
CA LEU A 64 42.48 16.29 26.03
C LEU A 64 42.65 16.42 27.53
N THR A 65 42.06 17.44 28.14
CA THR A 65 42.12 17.69 29.59
C THR A 65 40.77 17.42 30.27
N GLY A 66 40.76 17.31 31.60
CA GLY A 66 39.51 17.10 32.35
C GLY A 66 38.93 15.69 32.19
N LEU A 67 39.76 14.72 31.81
CA LEU A 67 39.35 13.33 31.63
C LEU A 67 39.24 12.64 32.99
N GLN A 68 38.15 11.91 33.23
CA GLN A 68 38.08 11.10 34.44
C GLN A 68 39.13 9.97 34.40
N PRO A 69 39.75 9.61 35.55
CA PRO A 69 40.66 8.48 35.61
C PRO A 69 40.01 7.20 35.09
N GLY A 70 40.68 6.49 34.19
CA GLY A 70 40.12 5.33 33.51
C GLY A 70 40.84 4.98 32.21
N SER A 71 40.34 3.94 31.55
CA SER A 71 40.87 3.45 30.28
C SER A 71 40.21 4.17 29.10
N TYR A 72 41.03 4.68 28.19
CA TYR A 72 40.62 5.33 26.95
C TYR A 72 41.20 4.58 25.75
N THR A 73 40.40 4.39 24.71
CA THR A 73 40.82 3.79 23.45
C THR A 73 41.03 4.89 22.42
N VAL A 74 42.24 4.97 21.87
CA VAL A 74 42.56 5.82 20.73
C VAL A 74 42.55 4.94 19.48
N ALA A 75 41.58 5.15 18.61
CA ALA A 75 41.47 4.48 17.31
C ALA A 75 41.80 5.47 16.18
N ALA A 76 42.42 4.99 15.11
CA ALA A 76 42.86 5.79 13.99
C ALA A 76 42.45 5.13 12.67
N ALA A 77 41.81 5.88 11.78
CA ALA A 77 41.46 5.44 10.45
C ALA A 77 42.54 5.85 9.43
N ALA A 78 42.60 5.17 8.29
CA ALA A 78 43.53 5.51 7.22
C ALA A 78 43.21 6.89 6.61
N VAL A 79 44.25 7.61 6.17
CA VAL A 79 44.17 8.96 5.62
C VAL A 79 44.84 9.00 4.26
N ALA A 80 44.20 9.60 3.26
CA ALA A 80 44.77 9.80 1.93
C ALA A 80 45.37 11.20 1.78
N ALA A 81 46.62 11.30 1.33
CA ALA A 81 47.30 12.55 1.08
C ALA A 81 48.25 12.44 -0.12
N GLY A 82 48.18 13.38 -1.05
CA GLY A 82 49.08 13.41 -2.23
C GLY A 82 49.05 12.14 -3.09
N GLY A 83 47.91 11.46 -3.18
CA GLY A 83 47.75 10.20 -3.92
C GLY A 83 48.29 8.95 -3.20
N THR A 84 48.82 9.09 -1.98
CA THR A 84 49.28 7.99 -1.12
C THR A 84 48.32 7.81 0.05
N VAL A 85 47.95 6.56 0.35
CA VAL A 85 47.16 6.23 1.55
C VAL A 85 48.13 5.98 2.69
N TYR A 86 47.82 6.47 3.88
CA TYR A 86 48.59 6.28 5.10
C TYR A 86 47.72 5.61 6.15
N GLY A 87 48.18 4.52 6.75
CA GLY A 87 47.46 3.80 7.80
C GLY A 87 48.19 3.90 9.12
N ALA A 88 47.44 3.95 10.22
CA ALA A 88 48.01 3.98 11.56
C ALA A 88 48.42 2.57 12.02
N GLU A 89 49.59 2.46 12.65
CA GLU A 89 50.08 1.21 13.24
C GLU A 89 50.52 1.42 14.70
N PRO A 90 49.82 0.81 15.69
CA PRO A 90 48.58 0.06 15.55
C PRO A 90 47.38 0.99 15.24
N ALA A 91 46.37 0.45 14.54
CA ALA A 91 45.14 1.21 14.21
C ALA A 91 44.28 1.52 15.45
N SER A 92 44.53 0.86 16.58
CA SER A 92 43.92 1.18 17.87
C SER A 92 44.86 0.82 19.01
N GLN A 93 44.85 1.64 20.06
CA GLN A 93 45.58 1.39 21.30
C GLN A 93 44.80 1.91 22.50
N THR A 94 44.99 1.25 23.64
CA THR A 94 44.34 1.63 24.90
C THR A 94 45.34 2.29 25.82
N VAL A 95 44.95 3.42 26.42
CA VAL A 95 45.78 4.24 27.30
C VAL A 95 45.03 4.44 28.62
N THR A 96 45.71 4.25 29.74
CA THR A 96 45.14 4.51 31.06
C THR A 96 45.46 5.93 31.51
N VAL A 97 44.43 6.71 31.79
CA VAL A 97 44.55 8.06 32.38
C VAL A 97 44.38 7.93 33.90
N SER A 98 45.31 8.49 34.65
CA SER A 98 45.29 8.53 36.12
C SER A 98 45.06 9.96 36.61
N GLU A 99 44.51 10.09 37.81
CA GLU A 99 44.27 11.38 38.46
C GLU A 99 45.54 12.24 38.51
N GLY A 100 45.43 13.54 38.23
CA GLY A 100 46.55 14.48 38.26
C GLY A 100 47.60 14.33 37.16
N ASN A 101 47.52 13.28 36.32
CA ASN A 101 48.52 12.97 35.32
C ASN A 101 47.97 13.11 33.89
N THR A 102 48.82 13.55 32.97
CA THR A 102 48.52 13.49 31.52
C THR A 102 49.21 12.26 30.94
N ALA A 103 48.42 11.26 30.53
CA ALA A 103 48.93 10.12 29.80
C ALA A 103 49.25 10.51 28.36
N ALA A 104 50.17 9.82 27.70
CA ALA A 104 50.54 10.08 26.32
C ALA A 104 50.18 8.89 25.42
N SER A 105 49.70 9.17 24.22
CA SER A 105 49.43 8.20 23.16
C SER A 105 49.97 8.75 21.84
N THR A 106 50.77 7.96 21.13
CA THR A 106 51.30 8.35 19.82
C THR A 106 50.71 7.47 18.74
N VAL A 107 50.09 8.10 17.74
CA VAL A 107 49.59 7.43 16.54
C VAL A 107 50.55 7.73 15.39
N THR A 108 51.24 6.69 14.91
CA THR A 108 52.14 6.80 13.76
C THR A 108 51.47 6.26 12.51
N TYR A 109 51.37 7.11 11.49
CA TYR A 109 50.89 6.78 10.17
C TYR A 109 52.04 6.33 9.27
N VAL A 110 51.85 5.26 8.52
CA VAL A 110 52.83 4.71 7.58
C VAL A 110 52.22 4.70 6.18
N ALA A 111 53.02 5.10 5.18
CA ALA A 111 52.60 5.09 3.78
C ALA A 111 52.32 3.66 3.28
N ALA A 112 51.15 3.47 2.68
CA ALA A 112 50.75 2.24 2.01
C ALA A 112 51.66 2.00 0.79
N SER A 113 52.63 1.10 0.96
CA SER A 113 53.65 0.76 -0.05
C SER A 113 53.67 -0.73 -0.39
N GLY A 114 52.88 -1.54 0.32
CA GLY A 114 52.80 -2.97 0.12
C GLY A 114 52.18 -3.32 -1.24
N SER A 115 52.50 -4.52 -1.71
CA SER A 115 51.89 -5.09 -2.91
C SER A 115 51.52 -6.56 -2.71
N LEU A 116 50.44 -6.98 -3.36
CA LEU A 116 49.95 -8.35 -3.36
C LEU A 116 49.72 -8.79 -4.81
N ALA A 117 50.51 -9.75 -5.28
CA ALA A 117 50.34 -10.38 -6.57
C ALA A 117 49.41 -11.59 -6.45
N LEU A 118 48.18 -11.47 -6.94
CA LEU A 118 47.28 -12.60 -7.14
C LEU A 118 47.58 -13.24 -8.49
N THR A 119 47.89 -14.53 -8.48
CA THR A 119 47.96 -15.37 -9.68
C THR A 119 46.73 -16.27 -9.72
N VAL A 120 45.94 -16.17 -10.79
CA VAL A 120 44.81 -17.05 -11.07
C VAL A 120 45.13 -17.95 -12.24
N SER A 121 44.78 -19.23 -12.12
CA SER A 121 44.97 -20.22 -13.19
C SER A 121 43.83 -21.25 -13.21
N GLY A 122 43.73 -22.04 -14.29
CA GLY A 122 42.83 -23.19 -14.39
C GLY A 122 41.42 -22.90 -14.91
N LEU A 123 41.10 -21.66 -15.25
CA LEU A 123 39.87 -21.30 -15.97
C LEU A 123 40.05 -21.41 -17.49
N PRO A 124 38.97 -21.71 -18.25
CA PRO A 124 38.97 -21.64 -19.71
C PRO A 124 39.35 -20.23 -20.22
N PRO A 125 39.94 -20.12 -21.43
CA PRO A 125 40.23 -18.83 -22.04
C PRO A 125 38.98 -17.94 -22.14
N GLY A 126 39.09 -16.70 -21.65
CA GLY A 126 37.99 -15.72 -21.67
C GLY A 126 37.01 -15.81 -20.48
N ALA A 127 37.18 -16.78 -19.57
CA ALA A 127 36.40 -16.85 -18.34
C ALA A 127 37.04 -15.97 -17.24
N ASP A 128 36.22 -15.13 -16.60
CA ASP A 128 36.61 -14.32 -15.46
C ASP A 128 36.59 -15.15 -14.16
N ALA A 129 37.60 -14.94 -13.31
CA ALA A 129 37.62 -15.43 -11.94
C ALA A 129 36.73 -14.58 -11.02
N ALA A 130 36.48 -15.07 -9.82
CA ALA A 130 35.77 -14.31 -8.79
C ALA A 130 36.54 -14.40 -7.47
N VAL A 131 37.57 -13.57 -7.29
CA VAL A 131 38.35 -13.53 -6.04
C VAL A 131 38.10 -12.22 -5.30
N LEU A 132 37.44 -12.31 -4.14
CA LEU A 132 37.25 -11.18 -3.24
C LEU A 132 38.47 -11.04 -2.33
N VAL A 133 39.12 -9.88 -2.37
CA VAL A 133 40.25 -9.53 -1.49
C VAL A 133 39.81 -8.51 -0.46
N THR A 134 39.81 -8.88 0.81
CA THR A 134 39.54 -7.97 1.94
C THR A 134 40.78 -7.77 2.80
N GLY A 135 40.90 -6.63 3.49
CA GLY A 135 42.09 -6.32 4.28
C GLY A 135 41.95 -5.12 5.21
N PRO A 136 43.07 -4.61 5.77
CA PRO A 136 43.10 -3.52 6.73
C PRO A 136 42.46 -2.24 6.21
N GLY A 137 41.96 -1.40 7.14
CA GLY A 137 41.35 -0.12 6.81
C GLY A 137 40.04 -0.23 6.01
N GLY A 138 39.39 -1.40 6.03
CA GLY A 138 38.17 -1.66 5.26
C GLY A 138 38.41 -1.94 3.77
N TYR A 139 39.64 -2.30 3.38
CA TYR A 139 39.95 -2.65 1.99
C TYR A 139 39.06 -3.81 1.52
N SER A 140 38.46 -3.67 0.34
CA SER A 140 37.67 -4.70 -0.32
C SER A 140 37.74 -4.53 -1.84
N ARG A 141 38.14 -5.57 -2.57
CA ARG A 141 38.22 -5.54 -4.03
C ARG A 141 37.92 -6.92 -4.64
N GLN A 142 37.01 -6.97 -5.62
CA GLN A 142 36.78 -8.14 -6.46
C GLN A 142 37.77 -8.15 -7.62
N LEU A 143 38.38 -9.31 -7.91
CA LEU A 143 39.33 -9.50 -8.99
C LEU A 143 38.85 -10.59 -9.95
N ALA A 144 38.85 -10.24 -11.24
CA ALA A 144 38.44 -11.10 -12.35
C ALA A 144 39.59 -11.89 -12.98
N ALA A 145 40.84 -11.52 -12.71
CA ALA A 145 42.01 -12.16 -13.29
C ALA A 145 43.26 -11.94 -12.41
N SER A 146 44.36 -12.60 -12.78
CA SER A 146 45.69 -12.35 -12.20
C SER A 146 46.00 -10.86 -12.16
N THR A 147 46.26 -10.32 -10.98
CA THR A 147 46.39 -8.88 -10.75
C THR A 147 47.41 -8.62 -9.66
N THR A 148 48.26 -7.60 -9.86
CA THR A 148 49.08 -7.06 -8.77
C THR A 148 48.38 -5.84 -8.16
N LEU A 149 47.92 -6.00 -6.92
CA LEU A 149 47.48 -4.90 -6.07
C LEU A 149 48.70 -4.15 -5.55
N ARG A 150 48.68 -2.82 -5.60
CA ARG A 150 49.77 -1.94 -5.13
C ARG A 150 49.20 -0.87 -4.20
N GLY A 151 50.06 -0.27 -3.38
CA GLY A 151 49.66 0.77 -2.44
C GLY A 151 48.78 0.22 -1.32
N LEU A 152 49.07 -1.02 -0.90
CA LEU A 152 48.36 -1.68 0.19
C LEU A 152 49.00 -1.33 1.54
N LEU A 153 48.17 -1.24 2.58
CA LEU A 153 48.65 -1.10 3.95
C LEU A 153 49.32 -2.41 4.39
N ALA A 154 50.28 -2.32 5.30
CA ALA A 154 50.82 -3.52 5.92
C ALA A 154 49.71 -4.21 6.75
N GLY A 155 49.66 -5.54 6.70
CA GLY A 155 48.69 -6.34 7.43
C GLY A 155 48.22 -7.59 6.68
N SER A 156 47.26 -8.31 7.26
CA SER A 156 46.72 -9.54 6.67
C SER A 156 45.58 -9.22 5.70
N TYR A 157 45.68 -9.75 4.49
CA TYR A 157 44.62 -9.71 3.47
C TYR A 157 44.02 -11.10 3.32
N THR A 158 42.70 -11.21 3.32
CA THR A 158 41.98 -12.45 3.04
C THR A 158 41.55 -12.47 1.58
N LEU A 159 41.91 -13.52 0.86
CA LEU A 159 41.47 -13.78 -0.50
C LEU A 159 40.47 -14.93 -0.46
N THR A 160 39.23 -14.67 -0.86
CA THR A 160 38.17 -15.68 -0.95
C THR A 160 37.84 -15.92 -2.41
N ALA A 161 38.10 -17.14 -2.89
CA ALA A 161 37.76 -17.57 -4.24
C ALA A 161 36.32 -18.10 -4.27
N GLN A 162 35.46 -17.43 -5.02
CA GLN A 162 34.07 -17.82 -5.22
C GLN A 162 33.96 -18.76 -6.42
N PRO A 163 32.98 -19.69 -6.45
CA PRO A 163 32.71 -20.48 -7.63
C PRO A 163 32.42 -19.59 -8.84
N VAL A 164 32.83 -20.04 -10.03
CA VAL A 164 32.52 -19.39 -11.30
C VAL A 164 31.98 -20.41 -12.29
N ALA A 165 31.19 -19.96 -13.26
CA ALA A 165 30.66 -20.82 -14.31
C ALA A 165 31.18 -20.35 -15.67
N ALA A 166 31.68 -21.27 -16.47
CA ALA A 166 32.11 -21.03 -17.84
C ALA A 166 31.57 -22.14 -18.75
N ASN A 167 30.87 -21.76 -19.82
CA ASN A 167 30.26 -22.69 -20.78
C ASN A 167 29.33 -23.74 -20.14
N GLY A 168 28.60 -23.38 -19.08
CA GLY A 168 27.71 -24.29 -18.35
C GLY A 168 28.41 -25.21 -17.34
N THR A 169 29.74 -25.11 -17.19
CA THR A 169 30.53 -25.90 -16.23
C THR A 169 30.93 -25.03 -15.04
N GLN A 170 30.76 -25.54 -13.83
CA GLN A 170 31.20 -24.88 -12.59
C GLN A 170 32.69 -25.15 -12.33
N TYR A 171 33.39 -24.12 -11.88
CA TYR A 171 34.77 -24.16 -11.42
C TYR A 171 34.87 -23.64 -9.99
N ALA A 172 35.61 -24.34 -9.14
CA ALA A 172 35.87 -23.94 -7.75
C ALA A 172 37.35 -23.57 -7.57
N GLY A 173 37.61 -22.45 -6.91
CA GLY A 173 38.97 -22.02 -6.60
C GLY A 173 39.54 -22.76 -5.39
N THR A 174 40.76 -23.29 -5.53
CA THR A 174 41.52 -23.92 -4.44
C THR A 174 42.82 -23.14 -4.18
N PRO A 175 43.08 -22.73 -2.93
CA PRO A 175 42.18 -22.79 -1.78
C PRO A 175 40.98 -21.81 -1.94
N SER A 176 39.82 -22.16 -1.38
CA SER A 176 38.61 -21.31 -1.41
C SER A 176 38.74 -20.06 -0.54
N SER A 177 39.61 -20.10 0.45
CA SER A 177 40.05 -18.93 1.20
C SER A 177 41.51 -19.08 1.64
N GLN A 178 42.28 -17.99 1.57
CA GLN A 178 43.65 -17.92 2.09
C GLN A 178 43.98 -16.53 2.61
N GLN A 179 44.95 -16.44 3.52
CA GLN A 179 45.49 -15.16 3.97
C GLN A 179 46.86 -14.89 3.34
N ALA A 180 47.12 -13.64 3.01
CA ALA A 180 48.42 -13.14 2.58
C ALA A 180 48.82 -11.94 3.45
N SER A 181 49.98 -12.02 4.09
CA SER A 181 50.53 -10.91 4.88
C SER A 181 51.32 -9.96 3.99
N VAL A 182 50.80 -8.75 3.82
CA VAL A 182 51.45 -7.68 3.07
C VAL A 182 52.32 -6.87 4.02
N GLY A 183 53.59 -6.67 3.66
CA GLY A 183 54.55 -5.85 4.38
C GLY A 183 55.39 -5.01 3.42
N SER A 184 56.66 -4.76 3.76
CA SER A 184 57.60 -4.05 2.87
C SER A 184 58.06 -4.88 1.67
N ALA A 185 58.03 -6.22 1.77
CA ALA A 185 58.24 -7.13 0.65
C ALA A 185 56.89 -7.46 -0.05
N PRO A 186 56.88 -7.63 -1.38
CA PRO A 186 55.69 -8.08 -2.11
C PRO A 186 55.19 -9.44 -1.60
N ALA A 187 53.88 -9.55 -1.36
CA ALA A 187 53.21 -10.81 -1.06
C ALA A 187 52.69 -11.46 -2.35
N GLY A 188 52.64 -12.79 -2.39
CA GLY A 188 52.07 -13.57 -3.49
C GLY A 188 50.96 -14.48 -2.99
N ALA A 189 49.89 -14.60 -3.76
CA ALA A 189 48.82 -15.57 -3.53
C ALA A 189 48.46 -16.25 -4.86
N THR A 190 48.20 -17.55 -4.81
CA THR A 190 47.77 -18.31 -6.00
C THR A 190 46.42 -18.95 -5.73
N VAL A 191 45.49 -18.77 -6.66
CA VAL A 191 44.20 -19.47 -6.69
C VAL A 191 44.15 -20.27 -7.98
N THR A 192 43.98 -21.58 -7.86
CA THR A 192 43.78 -22.45 -9.03
C THR A 192 42.33 -22.87 -9.08
N TYR A 193 41.64 -22.54 -10.15
CA TYR A 193 40.30 -23.04 -10.42
C TYR A 193 40.40 -24.40 -11.11
N ALA A 194 39.54 -25.32 -10.73
CA ALA A 194 39.35 -26.59 -11.42
C ALA A 194 37.86 -26.84 -11.58
N GLU A 195 37.50 -27.65 -12.58
CA GLU A 195 36.13 -28.12 -12.74
C GLU A 195 35.67 -28.76 -11.43
N SER A 196 34.58 -28.24 -10.90
CA SER A 196 33.93 -28.78 -9.73
C SER A 196 32.69 -29.51 -10.22
N VAL A 197 32.79 -30.83 -10.32
CA VAL A 197 31.59 -31.67 -10.28
C VAL A 197 30.96 -31.39 -8.92
N GLY A 198 29.69 -30.97 -8.88
CA GLY A 198 29.00 -30.60 -7.65
C GLY A 198 28.82 -31.79 -6.72
N GLN A 199 29.89 -32.26 -6.06
CA GLN A 199 29.89 -33.45 -5.20
C GLN A 199 28.96 -33.28 -3.97
N GLY A 200 28.35 -32.11 -3.79
CA GLY A 200 27.22 -31.85 -2.91
C GLY A 200 26.15 -30.90 -3.48
N LEU A 201 26.22 -30.55 -4.77
CA LEU A 201 25.33 -29.56 -5.38
C LEU A 201 23.98 -30.21 -5.72
N ASN A 202 22.92 -29.57 -5.26
CA ASN A 202 21.55 -29.91 -5.61
C ASN A 202 20.79 -28.63 -5.86
N PHE A 203 20.08 -28.56 -6.97
CA PHE A 203 19.00 -27.62 -7.18
C PHE A 203 17.69 -28.25 -6.75
N ARG A 204 16.77 -27.41 -6.32
CA ARG A 204 15.40 -27.83 -6.00
C ARG A 204 14.47 -26.66 -6.16
N ILE A 205 13.21 -26.95 -6.51
CA ILE A 205 12.17 -25.92 -6.52
C ILE A 205 11.63 -25.76 -5.10
N ASP A 206 12.00 -24.68 -4.44
CA ASP A 206 11.56 -24.35 -3.08
C ASP A 206 10.14 -23.79 -3.05
N GLY A 207 9.77 -23.00 -4.07
CA GLY A 207 8.45 -22.39 -4.15
C GLY A 207 8.04 -21.97 -5.56
N VAL A 208 6.73 -21.99 -5.82
CA VAL A 208 6.13 -21.54 -7.06
C VAL A 208 4.84 -20.81 -6.75
N TYR A 209 4.67 -19.60 -7.28
CA TYR A 209 3.36 -18.94 -7.27
C TYR A 209 3.12 -18.08 -8.50
N LEU A 210 1.84 -17.88 -8.80
CA LEU A 210 1.35 -16.85 -9.72
C LEU A 210 0.79 -15.68 -8.89
N THR A 211 1.15 -14.46 -9.26
CA THR A 211 0.62 -13.24 -8.63
C THR A 211 -0.03 -12.33 -9.68
N GLN A 212 -1.14 -11.70 -9.32
CA GLN A 212 -1.83 -10.69 -10.13
C GLN A 212 -1.84 -9.30 -9.48
N SER A 213 -1.43 -9.24 -8.21
CA SER A 213 -1.37 -8.04 -7.38
C SER A 213 -0.62 -8.34 -6.08
N VAL A 214 -1.02 -9.38 -5.36
CA VAL A 214 -0.44 -9.81 -4.09
C VAL A 214 -0.54 -11.34 -3.98
N GLN A 215 0.43 -11.98 -3.33
CA GLN A 215 0.44 -13.43 -3.19
C GLN A 215 1.22 -13.85 -1.94
N THR A 216 0.77 -14.91 -1.28
CA THR A 216 1.53 -15.57 -0.21
C THR A 216 2.58 -16.50 -0.83
N TYR A 217 3.67 -16.80 -0.12
CA TYR A 217 4.71 -17.70 -0.65
C TYR A 217 4.17 -19.09 -1.05
N THR A 218 3.11 -19.56 -0.36
CA THR A 218 2.44 -20.84 -0.63
C THR A 218 1.33 -20.76 -1.68
N GLY A 219 1.13 -19.62 -2.34
CA GLY A 219 0.18 -19.49 -3.45
C GLY A 219 -1.29 -19.53 -3.05
N THR A 220 -1.63 -19.10 -1.82
CA THR A 220 -2.99 -19.26 -1.28
C THR A 220 -3.95 -18.11 -1.56
N VAL A 221 -3.48 -17.00 -2.15
CA VAL A 221 -4.37 -15.92 -2.64
C VAL A 221 -4.99 -16.38 -3.95
N PRO A 222 -6.33 -16.46 -4.06
CA PRO A 222 -6.98 -16.91 -5.29
C PRO A 222 -6.71 -15.93 -6.43
N LEU A 223 -6.57 -16.47 -7.64
CA LEU A 223 -6.41 -15.69 -8.87
C LEU A 223 -7.77 -15.34 -9.45
N VAL A 224 -7.83 -14.29 -10.26
CA VAL A 224 -9.00 -13.91 -11.04
C VAL A 224 -8.83 -14.34 -12.49
N ALA A 225 -9.79 -15.11 -12.99
CA ALA A 225 -9.83 -15.53 -14.39
C ALA A 225 -9.86 -14.32 -15.35
N GLY A 226 -9.15 -14.42 -16.47
CA GLY A 226 -9.12 -13.37 -17.48
C GLY A 226 -8.31 -12.13 -17.08
N ARG A 227 -7.34 -12.27 -16.18
CA ARG A 227 -6.40 -11.21 -15.78
C ARG A 227 -4.94 -11.68 -15.90
N ASP A 228 -4.08 -10.79 -16.39
CA ASP A 228 -2.65 -11.08 -16.55
C ASP A 228 -2.02 -11.38 -15.19
N ALA A 229 -1.08 -12.32 -15.17
CA ALA A 229 -0.38 -12.75 -13.98
C ALA A 229 1.13 -12.76 -14.21
N PHE A 230 1.88 -12.89 -13.13
CA PHE A 230 3.33 -13.04 -13.14
C PHE A 230 3.70 -14.29 -12.34
N LEU A 231 4.31 -15.26 -13.01
CA LEU A 231 4.85 -16.46 -12.38
C LEU A 231 6.21 -16.15 -11.79
N ARG A 232 6.43 -16.63 -10.55
CA ARG A 232 7.74 -16.69 -9.92
C ARG A 232 8.03 -18.12 -9.47
N VAL A 233 9.17 -18.64 -9.88
CA VAL A 233 9.71 -19.95 -9.47
C VAL A 233 11.00 -19.70 -8.70
N PHE A 234 11.06 -20.20 -7.47
CA PHE A 234 12.19 -20.06 -6.57
C PHE A 234 12.98 -21.37 -6.56
N VAL A 235 14.03 -21.44 -7.38
CA VAL A 235 15.01 -22.53 -7.31
C VAL A 235 16.07 -22.17 -6.28
N THR A 236 16.43 -23.13 -5.44
CA THR A 236 17.52 -23.00 -4.46
C THR A 236 18.60 -24.02 -4.73
N ALA A 237 19.84 -23.70 -4.35
CA ALA A 237 20.99 -24.59 -4.39
C ALA A 237 21.42 -25.00 -2.97
N SER A 238 21.92 -26.22 -2.81
CA SER A 238 22.47 -26.73 -1.55
C SER A 238 23.79 -26.04 -1.13
N GLU A 239 24.55 -25.51 -2.09
CA GLU A 239 25.85 -24.89 -1.85
C GLU A 239 26.15 -23.72 -2.79
N ALA A 240 27.18 -22.94 -2.43
CA ALA A 240 27.60 -21.78 -3.22
C ALA A 240 27.99 -22.24 -4.63
N ASN A 241 27.44 -21.56 -5.63
CA ASN A 241 27.55 -21.93 -7.03
C ASN A 241 27.57 -20.67 -7.91
N ALA A 242 27.82 -20.88 -9.20
CA ALA A 242 27.69 -19.85 -10.22
C ALA A 242 26.77 -20.29 -11.38
N LEU A 243 25.99 -21.35 -11.17
CA LEU A 243 25.15 -21.98 -12.18
C LEU A 243 23.73 -21.41 -12.14
N SER A 244 23.07 -21.40 -13.30
CA SER A 244 21.65 -21.09 -13.47
C SER A 244 21.05 -22.20 -14.32
N PRO A 245 20.40 -23.21 -13.71
CA PRO A 245 19.68 -24.21 -14.48
C PRO A 245 18.50 -23.56 -15.23
N ASP A 246 18.17 -24.12 -16.39
CA ASP A 246 16.95 -23.79 -17.09
C ASP A 246 15.74 -24.29 -16.29
N VAL A 247 14.62 -23.56 -16.35
CA VAL A 247 13.36 -23.99 -15.72
C VAL A 247 12.30 -24.20 -16.78
N ARG A 248 11.76 -25.41 -16.87
CA ARG A 248 10.60 -25.75 -17.69
C ARG A 248 9.31 -25.51 -16.92
N VAL A 249 8.41 -24.76 -17.52
CA VAL A 249 7.06 -24.51 -16.99
C VAL A 249 6.03 -25.03 -17.98
N ARG A 250 5.09 -25.82 -17.48
CA ARG A 250 3.93 -26.31 -18.22
C ARG A 250 2.64 -25.82 -17.55
N PHE A 251 1.78 -25.21 -18.33
CA PHE A 251 0.43 -24.86 -17.94
C PHE A 251 -0.56 -25.77 -18.64
N TYR A 252 -1.59 -26.18 -17.92
CA TYR A 252 -2.64 -27.07 -18.42
C TYR A 252 -4.02 -26.47 -18.19
N HIS A 253 -4.98 -26.82 -19.03
CA HIS A 253 -6.41 -26.54 -18.86
C HIS A 253 -7.16 -27.86 -18.75
N GLY A 254 -7.68 -28.18 -17.56
CA GLY A 254 -8.40 -29.44 -17.34
C GLY A 254 -7.57 -30.69 -17.66
N GLY A 255 -6.25 -30.62 -17.42
CA GLY A 255 -5.29 -31.71 -17.69
C GLY A 255 -4.68 -31.72 -19.10
N VAL A 256 -5.13 -30.85 -20.01
CA VAL A 256 -4.57 -30.74 -21.37
C VAL A 256 -3.49 -29.66 -21.39
N LEU A 257 -2.30 -29.96 -21.93
CA LEU A 257 -1.20 -29.00 -22.03
C LEU A 257 -1.63 -27.79 -22.87
N ALA A 258 -1.65 -26.62 -22.24
CA ALA A 258 -2.02 -25.36 -22.86
C ALA A 258 -0.79 -24.55 -23.28
N LEU A 259 0.29 -24.60 -22.49
CA LEU A 259 1.53 -23.86 -22.76
C LEU A 259 2.73 -24.56 -22.15
N GLU A 260 3.85 -24.62 -22.89
CA GLU A 260 5.16 -24.99 -22.36
C GLU A 260 6.17 -23.85 -22.62
N ARG A 261 7.03 -23.56 -21.64
CA ARG A 261 8.10 -22.57 -21.73
C ARG A 261 9.35 -23.05 -21.01
N ILE A 262 10.52 -22.79 -21.60
CA ILE A 262 11.81 -22.81 -20.90
C ILE A 262 12.13 -21.38 -20.49
N ILE A 263 12.43 -21.18 -19.22
CA ILE A 263 12.88 -19.91 -18.65
C ILE A 263 14.38 -20.04 -18.41
N PRO A 264 15.23 -19.47 -19.29
CA PRO A 264 16.64 -19.31 -18.98
C PRO A 264 16.81 -18.16 -17.99
N ARG A 265 17.83 -18.23 -17.14
CA ARG A 265 18.21 -17.15 -16.24
C ARG A 265 19.71 -16.88 -16.32
N LEU A 266 20.08 -15.62 -16.11
CA LEU A 266 21.46 -15.19 -15.91
C LEU A 266 21.73 -14.98 -14.42
N GLY A 267 22.89 -15.42 -13.95
CA GLY A 267 23.34 -15.28 -12.56
C GLY A 267 23.21 -16.57 -11.75
N LEU A 268 23.78 -16.57 -10.54
CA LEU A 268 23.86 -17.75 -9.67
C LEU A 268 22.50 -18.17 -9.11
N THR A 269 22.37 -19.45 -8.76
CA THR A 269 21.19 -19.97 -8.06
C THR A 269 21.32 -19.71 -6.55
N PRO A 270 20.37 -19.01 -5.92
CA PRO A 270 20.45 -18.67 -4.50
C PRO A 270 20.46 -19.89 -3.57
N LEU A 271 21.01 -19.74 -2.37
CA LEU A 271 20.96 -20.79 -1.32
C LEU A 271 19.62 -20.88 -0.58
N ALA A 272 18.80 -19.84 -0.72
CA ALA A 272 17.51 -19.71 -0.06
C ALA A 272 16.61 -18.83 -0.94
N PRO A 273 15.28 -18.99 -0.88
CA PRO A 273 14.37 -18.14 -1.62
C PRO A 273 14.50 -16.67 -1.18
N GLN A 274 14.52 -15.75 -2.15
CA GLN A 274 14.65 -14.32 -1.90
C GLN A 274 13.53 -13.56 -2.62
N GLU A 275 12.32 -13.59 -2.07
CA GLU A 275 11.15 -12.95 -2.67
C GLU A 275 11.36 -11.46 -2.98
N GLY A 276 12.13 -10.75 -2.15
CA GLY A 276 12.45 -9.33 -2.30
C GLY A 276 13.29 -8.94 -3.53
N THR A 277 13.82 -9.92 -4.29
CA THR A 277 14.71 -9.66 -5.43
C THR A 277 14.19 -10.38 -6.67
N LEU A 278 13.73 -9.65 -7.71
CA LEU A 278 13.23 -10.30 -8.94
C LEU A 278 14.30 -11.13 -9.64
N GLY A 279 15.55 -10.68 -9.58
CA GLY A 279 16.69 -11.39 -10.15
C GLY A 279 17.04 -12.70 -9.43
N SER A 280 16.41 -13.06 -8.31
CA SER A 280 16.68 -14.31 -7.57
C SER A 280 15.77 -15.48 -7.98
N SER A 281 14.74 -15.22 -8.79
CA SER A 281 13.72 -16.18 -9.20
C SER A 281 13.62 -16.29 -10.73
N TRP A 282 13.07 -17.40 -11.21
CA TRP A 282 12.75 -17.63 -12.62
C TRP A 282 11.33 -17.12 -12.85
N ASN A 283 11.21 -16.12 -13.72
CA ASN A 283 9.98 -15.36 -13.84
C ASN A 283 9.41 -15.44 -15.24
N LEU A 284 8.08 -15.44 -15.34
CA LEU A 284 7.38 -15.47 -16.62
C LEU A 284 6.11 -14.61 -16.55
N ALA A 285 5.93 -13.72 -17.52
CA ALA A 285 4.66 -13.05 -17.73
C ALA A 285 3.64 -14.06 -18.26
N VAL A 286 2.49 -14.17 -17.58
CA VAL A 286 1.42 -15.11 -17.90
C VAL A 286 0.23 -14.32 -18.44
N PRO A 287 -0.13 -14.48 -19.73
CA PRO A 287 -1.21 -13.71 -20.32
C PRO A 287 -2.57 -14.12 -19.74
N LYS A 288 -3.49 -13.17 -19.66
CA LYS A 288 -4.86 -13.35 -19.14
C LYS A 288 -5.66 -14.47 -19.79
N SER A 289 -5.36 -14.79 -21.06
CA SER A 289 -6.01 -15.88 -21.78
C SER A 289 -5.64 -17.27 -21.24
N LEU A 290 -4.50 -17.39 -20.56
CA LEU A 290 -4.07 -18.63 -19.91
C LEU A 290 -4.71 -18.80 -18.53
N VAL A 291 -5.09 -17.71 -17.85
CA VAL A 291 -5.65 -17.73 -16.51
C VAL A 291 -7.16 -18.01 -16.55
N THR A 292 -7.50 -19.29 -16.47
CA THR A 292 -8.88 -19.83 -16.46
C THR A 292 -9.15 -20.64 -15.19
N THR A 293 -10.42 -20.93 -14.89
CA THR A 293 -10.84 -21.67 -13.67
C THR A 293 -10.32 -23.10 -13.57
N ASN A 294 -9.83 -23.67 -14.68
CA ASN A 294 -9.29 -25.03 -14.76
C ASN A 294 -7.77 -25.03 -15.00
N LEU A 295 -7.07 -23.93 -14.68
CA LEU A 295 -5.63 -23.81 -14.82
C LEU A 295 -4.90 -24.70 -13.80
N SER A 296 -3.94 -25.49 -14.28
CA SER A 296 -2.93 -26.14 -13.45
C SER A 296 -1.52 -25.91 -13.97
N ILE A 297 -0.53 -26.05 -13.09
CA ILE A 297 0.88 -25.79 -13.39
C ILE A 297 1.78 -26.96 -12.96
N GLN A 298 2.79 -27.25 -13.76
CA GLN A 298 3.92 -28.12 -13.43
C GLN A 298 5.20 -27.38 -13.77
N VAL A 299 6.19 -27.47 -12.90
CA VAL A 299 7.50 -26.84 -13.07
C VAL A 299 8.59 -27.87 -12.85
N GLU A 300 9.68 -27.73 -13.59
CA GLU A 300 10.85 -28.60 -13.50
C GLU A 300 12.11 -27.77 -13.69
N VAL A 301 13.08 -27.96 -12.80
CA VAL A 301 14.42 -27.36 -12.93
C VAL A 301 15.35 -28.36 -13.62
N ASP A 302 16.30 -27.81 -14.38
CA ASP A 302 17.23 -28.54 -15.25
C ASP A 302 16.58 -29.66 -16.09
N PRO A 303 15.53 -29.34 -16.87
CA PRO A 303 14.75 -30.33 -17.62
C PRO A 303 15.54 -31.08 -18.71
N ALA A 304 16.76 -30.63 -19.00
CA ALA A 304 17.66 -31.21 -19.99
C ALA A 304 18.81 -32.01 -19.35
N ASP A 305 18.85 -32.10 -18.01
CA ASP A 305 19.87 -32.83 -17.24
C ASP A 305 21.29 -32.41 -17.66
N THR A 306 21.51 -31.09 -17.68
CA THR A 306 22.76 -30.47 -18.14
C THR A 306 23.68 -30.06 -17.01
N GLN A 307 23.14 -29.92 -15.80
CA GLN A 307 23.85 -29.59 -14.59
C GLN A 307 24.00 -30.86 -13.77
N ALA A 308 25.21 -31.12 -13.28
CA ALA A 308 25.42 -32.29 -12.42
C ALA A 308 24.88 -32.02 -11.02
N GLU A 309 23.90 -32.81 -10.59
CA GLU A 309 23.27 -32.71 -9.28
C GLU A 309 23.41 -33.99 -8.46
N THR A 310 23.17 -33.90 -7.15
CA THR A 310 23.20 -35.05 -6.24
C THR A 310 21.86 -35.77 -6.12
N ASP A 311 20.74 -35.11 -6.41
CA ASP A 311 19.38 -35.64 -6.31
C ASP A 311 18.47 -35.01 -7.39
N GLU A 312 18.18 -35.78 -8.44
CA GLU A 312 17.26 -35.35 -9.52
C GLU A 312 15.78 -35.48 -9.13
N THR A 313 15.47 -36.12 -8.00
CA THR A 313 14.09 -36.49 -7.67
C THR A 313 13.27 -35.33 -7.11
N ASP A 314 13.91 -34.27 -6.64
CA ASP A 314 13.29 -33.03 -6.15
C ASP A 314 13.32 -31.86 -7.16
N ASN A 315 13.68 -32.17 -8.42
CA ASN A 315 13.67 -31.20 -9.52
C ASN A 315 12.27 -30.86 -10.05
N SER A 316 11.21 -31.48 -9.52
CA SER A 316 9.82 -31.25 -9.97
C SER A 316 8.95 -30.56 -8.93
N PHE A 317 8.12 -29.62 -9.38
CA PHE A 317 7.04 -29.01 -8.61
C PHE A 317 5.69 -29.18 -9.31
N PRO A 318 4.65 -29.65 -8.59
CA PRO A 318 4.73 -30.33 -7.30
C PRO A 318 5.64 -31.55 -7.31
N ALA A 319 6.07 -31.96 -6.11
CA ALA A 319 6.79 -33.22 -5.95
C ALA A 319 6.00 -34.38 -6.59
N GLY A 320 6.69 -35.19 -7.39
CA GLY A 320 6.09 -36.27 -8.17
C GLY A 320 5.55 -35.85 -9.55
N GLY A 321 5.69 -34.58 -9.93
CA GLY A 321 5.44 -34.10 -11.30
C GLY A 321 3.98 -33.99 -11.73
N ALA A 322 3.01 -34.28 -10.87
CA ALA A 322 1.59 -34.10 -11.20
C ALA A 322 1.22 -32.59 -11.20
N PRO A 323 0.59 -32.04 -12.25
CA PRO A 323 0.25 -30.61 -12.29
C PRO A 323 -0.64 -30.15 -11.11
N LEU A 324 -0.25 -29.06 -10.45
CA LEU A 324 -1.00 -28.43 -9.36
C LEU A 324 -2.17 -27.61 -9.91
N ALA A 325 -3.41 -27.96 -9.54
CA ALA A 325 -4.56 -27.10 -9.80
C ALA A 325 -4.45 -25.79 -9.00
N LEU A 326 -4.56 -24.65 -9.69
CA LEU A 326 -4.53 -23.33 -9.06
C LEU A 326 -5.94 -22.88 -8.68
N GLN A 327 -6.05 -22.16 -7.57
CA GLN A 327 -7.32 -21.54 -7.17
C GLN A 327 -7.57 -20.31 -8.04
N VAL A 328 -8.49 -20.44 -9.01
CA VAL A 328 -8.85 -19.36 -9.92
C VAL A 328 -10.36 -19.14 -9.88
N GLU A 329 -10.77 -17.92 -9.51
CA GLU A 329 -12.16 -17.50 -9.40
C GLU A 329 -12.59 -16.63 -10.58
N THR A 330 -13.88 -16.68 -10.93
CA THR A 330 -14.48 -15.72 -11.86
C THR A 330 -14.92 -14.46 -11.11
N ALA A 331 -14.50 -13.29 -11.58
CA ALA A 331 -14.99 -12.01 -11.04
C ALA A 331 -16.06 -11.40 -11.97
N ALA A 332 -17.20 -10.98 -11.41
CA ALA A 332 -18.20 -10.20 -12.13
C ALA A 332 -17.62 -8.85 -12.59
N THR A 333 -18.00 -8.39 -13.79
CA THR A 333 -17.62 -7.07 -14.30
C THR A 333 -18.04 -5.97 -13.33
N PHE A 334 -17.10 -5.10 -12.96
CA PHE A 334 -17.41 -3.95 -12.13
C PHE A 334 -18.09 -2.85 -12.97
N GLN A 335 -19.38 -2.62 -12.74
CA GLN A 335 -20.15 -1.61 -13.49
C GLN A 335 -20.28 -0.33 -12.68
N VAL A 336 -19.81 0.79 -13.24
CA VAL A 336 -19.72 2.08 -12.53
C VAL A 336 -20.12 3.26 -13.42
N ILE A 337 -20.74 4.27 -12.81
CA ILE A 337 -20.98 5.59 -13.39
C ILE A 337 -20.10 6.60 -12.62
N LEU A 338 -19.19 7.26 -13.33
CA LEU A 338 -18.48 8.43 -12.79
C LEU A 338 -19.35 9.67 -13.05
N VAL A 339 -19.70 10.39 -11.98
CA VAL A 339 -20.64 11.52 -12.03
C VAL A 339 -19.88 12.81 -11.76
N PRO A 340 -19.78 13.75 -12.73
CA PRO A 340 -19.24 15.08 -12.46
C PRO A 340 -20.17 15.81 -11.48
N VAL A 341 -19.70 16.13 -10.27
CA VAL A 341 -20.46 16.91 -9.30
C VAL A 341 -20.21 18.40 -9.54
N VAL A 342 -21.27 19.19 -9.51
CA VAL A 342 -21.26 20.65 -9.63
C VAL A 342 -21.72 21.26 -8.31
N THR A 343 -20.88 22.06 -7.68
CA THR A 343 -21.22 22.84 -6.49
C THR A 343 -21.76 24.20 -6.94
N SER A 344 -23.07 24.44 -6.79
CA SER A 344 -23.68 25.64 -7.36
C SER A 344 -23.22 26.94 -6.69
N VAL A 345 -22.77 26.87 -5.43
CA VAL A 345 -22.35 28.02 -4.63
C VAL A 345 -21.08 28.70 -5.15
N ASP A 346 -20.19 27.95 -5.79
CA ASP A 346 -18.91 28.43 -6.34
C ASP A 346 -18.72 28.07 -7.83
N GLY A 347 -19.68 27.37 -8.43
CA GLY A 347 -19.71 27.01 -9.84
C GLY A 347 -18.66 25.97 -10.24
N ARG A 348 -18.00 25.31 -9.29
CA ARG A 348 -16.94 24.32 -9.58
C ARG A 348 -17.56 23.01 -10.03
N ARG A 349 -16.88 22.32 -10.95
CA ARG A 349 -17.33 21.05 -11.56
C ARG A 349 -16.18 20.05 -11.51
N GLY A 350 -16.46 18.85 -11.00
CA GLY A 350 -15.52 17.74 -11.04
C GLY A 350 -15.04 17.42 -12.46
N ASN A 351 -13.72 17.38 -12.63
CA ASN A 351 -13.12 17.09 -13.93
C ASN A 351 -13.09 15.58 -14.25
N VAL A 352 -14.21 15.04 -14.71
CA VAL A 352 -14.27 13.69 -15.30
C VAL A 352 -14.88 13.72 -16.70
N THR A 353 -14.12 13.19 -17.66
CA THR A 353 -14.38 13.21 -19.10
C THR A 353 -13.99 11.87 -19.71
N SER A 354 -14.44 11.60 -20.95
CA SER A 354 -14.09 10.35 -21.63
C SER A 354 -12.58 10.16 -21.79
N ALA A 355 -11.82 11.26 -21.83
CA ALA A 355 -10.38 11.25 -21.98
C ALA A 355 -9.62 10.84 -20.70
N ASN A 356 -10.18 11.09 -19.50
CA ASN A 356 -9.51 10.78 -18.23
C ASN A 356 -10.25 9.73 -17.37
N ARG A 357 -11.43 9.26 -17.79
CA ARG A 357 -12.24 8.24 -17.09
C ARG A 357 -11.43 7.07 -16.57
N ASP A 358 -10.60 6.48 -17.44
CA ASP A 358 -9.87 5.25 -17.09
C ASP A 358 -8.72 5.50 -16.12
N GLN A 359 -8.24 6.75 -16.00
CA GLN A 359 -7.20 7.12 -15.04
C GLN A 359 -7.68 7.02 -13.60
N TYR A 360 -8.94 7.39 -13.32
CA TYR A 360 -9.56 7.19 -12.00
C TYR A 360 -9.64 5.73 -11.58
N LEU A 361 -9.69 4.81 -12.54
CA LEU A 361 -9.94 3.39 -12.31
C LEU A 361 -8.67 2.52 -12.45
N ALA A 362 -7.55 3.14 -12.83
CA ALA A 362 -6.30 2.45 -13.13
C ALA A 362 -5.74 1.75 -11.88
N ALA A 363 -5.70 2.43 -10.74
CA ALA A 363 -5.27 1.85 -9.47
C ALA A 363 -6.22 0.72 -9.02
N THR A 364 -7.54 0.91 -9.22
CA THR A 364 -8.54 -0.11 -8.91
C THR A 364 -8.30 -1.40 -9.70
N LEU A 365 -8.03 -1.30 -11.01
CA LEU A 365 -7.70 -2.45 -11.86
C LEU A 365 -6.37 -3.10 -11.45
N ARG A 366 -5.36 -2.31 -11.07
CA ARG A 366 -4.04 -2.85 -10.68
C ARG A 366 -4.06 -3.60 -9.36
N MET A 367 -4.86 -3.15 -8.39
CA MET A 367 -4.80 -3.69 -7.03
C MET A 367 -5.92 -4.69 -6.72
N HIS A 368 -7.18 -4.34 -6.96
CA HIS A 368 -8.33 -5.13 -6.50
C HIS A 368 -8.56 -6.42 -7.32
N PRO A 369 -9.25 -7.44 -6.78
CA PRO A 369 -9.60 -8.69 -7.47
C PRO A 369 -10.68 -8.51 -8.56
N ILE A 370 -10.36 -7.76 -9.61
CA ILE A 370 -11.24 -7.48 -10.74
C ILE A 370 -10.54 -7.72 -12.08
N SER A 371 -11.27 -8.29 -13.05
CA SER A 371 -10.75 -8.53 -14.41
C SER A 371 -11.25 -7.51 -15.43
N SER A 372 -12.37 -6.85 -15.17
CA SER A 372 -12.97 -5.89 -16.09
C SER A 372 -13.80 -4.83 -15.37
N ILE A 373 -13.79 -3.61 -15.94
CA ILE A 373 -14.64 -2.51 -15.53
C ILE A 373 -15.44 -2.02 -16.73
N ALA A 374 -16.75 -1.87 -16.54
CA ALA A 374 -17.64 -1.19 -17.47
C ALA A 374 -17.98 0.19 -16.89
N ALA A 375 -17.19 1.20 -17.26
CA ALA A 375 -17.32 2.56 -16.77
C ALA A 375 -17.97 3.50 -17.80
N THR A 376 -18.97 4.25 -17.36
CA THR A 376 -19.60 5.34 -18.14
C THR A 376 -19.52 6.66 -17.37
N ILE A 377 -19.67 7.77 -18.08
CA ILE A 377 -19.77 9.09 -17.45
C ILE A 377 -21.25 9.47 -17.39
N GLY A 378 -21.71 9.83 -16.20
CA GLY A 378 -23.06 10.32 -15.99
C GLY A 378 -23.21 11.80 -16.34
N SER A 379 -24.45 12.26 -16.48
CA SER A 379 -24.78 13.67 -16.53
C SER A 379 -24.30 14.38 -15.26
N PRO A 380 -23.91 15.67 -15.35
CA PRO A 380 -23.49 16.44 -14.18
C PRO A 380 -24.58 16.48 -13.12
N PHE A 381 -24.19 16.21 -11.86
CA PHE A 381 -25.07 16.29 -10.71
C PHE A 381 -24.79 17.60 -9.96
N THR A 382 -25.78 18.49 -9.88
CA THR A 382 -25.67 19.80 -9.21
C THR A 382 -26.26 19.75 -7.81
N THR A 383 -25.46 20.20 -6.84
CA THR A 383 -25.80 20.29 -5.41
C THR A 383 -25.65 21.74 -4.93
N ASP A 384 -26.45 22.15 -3.94
CA ASP A 384 -26.48 23.48 -3.35
C ASP A 384 -25.79 23.57 -1.98
N VAL A 385 -24.99 22.55 -1.64
CA VAL A 385 -24.20 22.53 -0.39
C VAL A 385 -23.21 23.71 -0.32
N PRO A 386 -22.81 24.14 0.89
CA PRO A 386 -21.66 25.03 1.07
C PRO A 386 -20.41 24.50 0.37
N ALA A 387 -19.48 25.40 0.06
CA ALA A 387 -18.22 25.05 -0.60
C ALA A 387 -17.49 23.93 0.16
N LEU A 388 -16.81 23.06 -0.58
CA LEU A 388 -16.05 21.96 0.02
C LEU A 388 -14.82 22.54 0.73
N GLU A 389 -14.63 22.15 1.98
CA GLU A 389 -13.51 22.55 2.82
C GLU A 389 -12.58 21.35 3.11
N PRO A 390 -11.31 21.60 3.49
CA PRO A 390 -10.34 20.54 3.80
C PRO A 390 -10.83 19.58 4.89
N GLU A 391 -11.49 20.10 5.91
CA GLU A 391 -12.18 19.31 6.94
C GLU A 391 -13.61 19.01 6.49
N ASN A 392 -14.11 17.79 6.78
CA ASN A 392 -15.49 17.44 6.44
C ASN A 392 -16.48 18.19 7.34
N THR A 393 -16.95 19.36 6.89
CA THR A 393 -17.98 20.17 7.56
C THR A 393 -19.42 19.69 7.26
N GLY A 394 -19.57 18.53 6.63
CA GLY A 394 -20.88 17.91 6.29
C GLY A 394 -21.26 18.02 4.82
N SER A 395 -20.63 18.90 4.03
CA SER A 395 -20.91 19.01 2.58
C SER A 395 -20.59 17.71 1.84
N TRP A 396 -19.45 17.07 2.11
CA TRP A 396 -19.10 15.78 1.53
C TRP A 396 -20.16 14.72 1.85
N ASN A 397 -20.53 14.60 3.12
CA ASN A 397 -21.58 13.66 3.58
C ASN A 397 -22.93 13.91 2.89
N THR A 398 -23.32 15.17 2.72
CA THR A 398 -24.57 15.52 2.04
C THR A 398 -24.55 15.11 0.58
N ILE A 399 -23.46 15.41 -0.15
CA ILE A 399 -23.30 14.99 -1.56
C ILE A 399 -23.33 13.46 -1.68
N LEU A 400 -22.69 12.74 -0.77
CA LEU A 400 -22.71 11.28 -0.77
C LEU A 400 -24.15 10.74 -0.63
N ASN A 401 -24.94 11.31 0.29
CA ASN A 401 -26.35 10.92 0.48
C ASN A 401 -27.21 11.23 -0.74
N GLU A 402 -26.99 12.39 -1.36
CA GLU A 402 -27.67 12.79 -2.59
C GLU A 402 -27.32 11.85 -3.75
N LEU A 403 -26.05 11.52 -3.95
CA LEU A 403 -25.63 10.57 -4.98
C LEU A 403 -26.22 9.18 -4.76
N GLU A 404 -26.36 8.74 -3.50
CA GLU A 404 -27.02 7.48 -3.17
C GLU A 404 -28.51 7.48 -3.49
N ALA A 405 -29.22 8.56 -3.13
CA ALA A 405 -30.62 8.74 -3.52
C ALA A 405 -30.78 8.83 -5.04
N SER A 406 -29.85 9.49 -5.73
CA SER A 406 -29.79 9.55 -7.19
C SER A 406 -29.60 8.16 -7.81
N ARG A 407 -28.68 7.36 -7.25
CA ARG A 407 -28.43 5.99 -7.68
C ARG A 407 -29.67 5.12 -7.47
N VAL A 408 -30.23 5.09 -6.25
CA VAL A 408 -31.44 4.33 -5.93
C VAL A 408 -32.63 4.74 -6.80
N GLY A 409 -32.78 6.04 -7.07
CA GLY A 409 -33.83 6.60 -7.91
C GLY A 409 -33.59 6.49 -9.42
N GLY A 410 -32.45 5.98 -9.87
CA GLY A 410 -32.05 5.99 -11.28
C GLY A 410 -31.45 4.67 -11.79
N ASP A 411 -30.30 4.25 -11.26
CA ASP A 411 -29.50 3.15 -11.82
C ASP A 411 -28.90 2.24 -10.72
N ALA A 412 -28.88 0.94 -10.95
CA ALA A 412 -28.41 -0.06 -9.99
C ALA A 412 -26.88 -0.25 -9.93
N ARG A 413 -26.14 0.35 -10.88
CA ARG A 413 -24.66 0.35 -10.94
C ARG A 413 -24.04 1.12 -9.78
N TYR A 414 -22.73 0.98 -9.61
CA TYR A 414 -21.98 1.78 -8.65
C TYR A 414 -21.87 3.24 -9.11
N TYR A 415 -21.88 4.18 -8.17
CA TYR A 415 -21.73 5.61 -8.44
C TYR A 415 -20.45 6.13 -7.79
N TYR A 416 -19.66 6.88 -8.57
CA TYR A 416 -18.54 7.65 -8.05
C TYR A 416 -18.75 9.11 -8.38
N GLY A 417 -19.05 9.93 -7.37
CA GLY A 417 -19.05 11.38 -7.54
C GLY A 417 -17.62 11.89 -7.69
N VAL A 418 -17.39 12.76 -8.67
CA VAL A 418 -16.12 13.47 -8.83
C VAL A 418 -16.36 14.93 -8.49
N VAL A 419 -15.68 15.45 -7.47
CA VAL A 419 -15.77 16.86 -7.02
C VAL A 419 -14.49 17.63 -7.34
N ASN A 420 -14.59 18.95 -7.45
CA ASN A 420 -13.47 19.84 -7.71
C ASN A 420 -13.25 20.79 -6.54
N PRO A 421 -12.64 20.37 -5.42
CA PRO A 421 -12.37 21.26 -4.30
C PRO A 421 -11.31 22.32 -4.68
N THR A 422 -11.32 23.43 -3.94
CA THR A 422 -10.34 24.53 -4.04
C THR A 422 -9.02 24.22 -3.36
N TYR A 423 -9.01 23.27 -2.42
CA TYR A 423 -7.85 22.84 -1.67
C TYR A 423 -7.11 21.66 -2.33
N SER A 424 -5.91 21.38 -1.81
CA SER A 424 -5.01 20.31 -2.29
C SER A 424 -4.59 19.30 -1.21
N GLY A 425 -5.13 19.43 0.02
CA GLY A 425 -4.96 18.50 1.12
C GLY A 425 -6.14 18.60 2.08
N GLY A 426 -6.44 17.52 2.80
CA GLY A 426 -7.69 17.34 3.55
C GLY A 426 -8.49 16.15 2.99
N VAL A 427 -9.81 16.17 3.15
CA VAL A 427 -10.72 15.13 2.65
C VAL A 427 -10.58 15.00 1.13
N ALA A 428 -10.13 13.83 0.70
CA ALA A 428 -9.91 13.51 -0.71
C ALA A 428 -11.02 12.62 -1.28
N GLY A 429 -11.63 11.79 -0.45
CA GLY A 429 -12.75 10.92 -0.77
C GLY A 429 -13.51 10.50 0.48
N ILE A 430 -14.73 10.00 0.27
CA ILE A 430 -15.54 9.27 1.25
C ILE A 430 -16.41 8.24 0.54
N ALA A 431 -16.77 7.17 1.26
CA ALA A 431 -17.62 6.12 0.74
C ALA A 431 -18.46 5.47 1.83
N TYR A 432 -19.48 4.73 1.42
CA TYR A 432 -20.15 3.81 2.33
C TYR A 432 -19.37 2.51 2.51
N VAL A 433 -19.36 2.00 3.74
CA VAL A 433 -18.93 0.63 4.02
C VAL A 433 -20.03 -0.35 3.59
N GLY A 434 -19.73 -1.23 2.63
CA GLY A 434 -20.69 -2.21 2.08
C GLY A 434 -21.79 -1.60 1.19
N GLY A 435 -21.58 -0.38 0.67
CA GLY A 435 -22.50 0.32 -0.23
C GLY A 435 -22.13 0.24 -1.71
N LYS A 436 -22.73 1.14 -2.50
CA LYS A 436 -22.50 1.25 -3.96
C LYS A 436 -22.17 2.68 -4.42
N THR A 437 -21.95 3.58 -3.47
CA THR A 437 -21.72 4.99 -3.76
C THR A 437 -20.49 5.45 -3.00
N ALA A 438 -19.65 6.18 -3.73
CA ALA A 438 -18.45 6.81 -3.25
C ALA A 438 -18.32 8.21 -3.88
N LEU A 439 -17.49 9.05 -3.28
CA LEU A 439 -17.23 10.42 -3.69
C LEU A 439 -15.73 10.67 -3.59
N GLY A 440 -15.13 11.37 -4.54
CA GLY A 440 -13.72 11.76 -4.46
C GLY A 440 -13.37 12.97 -5.31
N TRP A 441 -12.23 13.57 -5.04
CA TRP A 441 -11.77 14.77 -5.72
C TRP A 441 -11.21 14.49 -7.13
N ASP A 442 -11.02 15.54 -7.90
CA ASP A 442 -10.55 15.46 -9.28
C ASP A 442 -9.04 15.65 -9.49
N LYS A 443 -8.25 15.44 -8.43
CA LYS A 443 -6.80 15.64 -8.43
C LYS A 443 -6.07 14.41 -8.97
N LEU A 444 -6.08 14.18 -10.28
CA LEU A 444 -5.24 13.14 -10.87
C LEU A 444 -3.74 13.54 -10.76
N PRO A 445 -2.82 12.60 -10.46
CA PRO A 445 -3.05 11.15 -10.37
C PRO A 445 -3.53 10.62 -9.01
N SER A 446 -3.52 11.42 -7.93
CA SER A 446 -3.89 10.92 -6.58
C SER A 446 -5.33 10.42 -6.51
N ALA A 447 -6.24 11.01 -7.28
CA ALA A 447 -7.64 10.57 -7.40
C ALA A 447 -7.79 9.09 -7.83
N ALA A 448 -6.79 8.50 -8.50
CA ALA A 448 -6.81 7.08 -8.82
C ALA A 448 -6.68 6.20 -7.56
N SER A 449 -5.73 6.52 -6.66
CA SER A 449 -5.57 5.79 -5.39
C SER A 449 -6.78 5.99 -4.50
N VAL A 450 -7.25 7.24 -4.38
CA VAL A 450 -8.47 7.58 -3.63
C VAL A 450 -9.66 6.76 -4.12
N ALA A 451 -9.92 6.71 -5.43
CA ALA A 451 -10.99 5.88 -5.95
C ALA A 451 -10.82 4.41 -5.57
N ALA A 452 -9.61 3.84 -5.68
CA ALA A 452 -9.33 2.46 -5.28
C ALA A 452 -9.57 2.23 -3.78
N HIS A 453 -9.22 3.17 -2.91
CA HIS A 453 -9.49 3.16 -1.48
C HIS A 453 -11.00 3.17 -1.20
N GLU A 454 -11.73 4.13 -1.79
CA GLU A 454 -13.18 4.24 -1.63
C GLU A 454 -13.95 3.00 -2.12
N TRP A 455 -13.46 2.35 -3.19
CA TRP A 455 -14.03 1.09 -3.64
C TRP A 455 -13.81 -0.04 -2.64
N GLY A 456 -12.69 -0.03 -1.90
CA GLY A 456 -12.46 -0.93 -0.78
C GLY A 456 -13.57 -0.82 0.27
N HIS A 457 -13.93 0.40 0.70
CA HIS A 457 -15.06 0.61 1.61
C HIS A 457 -16.38 0.09 1.03
N ASN A 458 -16.71 0.44 -0.21
CA ASN A 458 -17.90 -0.09 -0.89
C ASN A 458 -17.93 -1.63 -0.97
N TRP A 459 -16.77 -2.29 -0.89
CA TRP A 459 -16.62 -3.73 -0.81
C TRP A 459 -16.39 -4.27 0.61
N GLY A 460 -16.77 -3.49 1.62
CA GLY A 460 -16.85 -3.90 3.02
C GLY A 460 -15.50 -3.96 3.72
N ARG A 461 -14.52 -3.16 3.26
CA ARG A 461 -13.23 -3.02 3.94
C ARG A 461 -13.26 -1.81 4.86
N ASP A 462 -12.76 -2.00 6.08
CA ASP A 462 -12.46 -0.92 7.03
C ASP A 462 -10.98 -0.54 6.90
N HIS A 463 -10.55 0.52 7.59
CA HIS A 463 -9.18 1.03 7.46
C HIS A 463 -8.12 0.06 7.98
N ALA A 464 -6.98 -0.02 7.30
CA ALA A 464 -5.78 -0.63 7.88
C ALA A 464 -5.20 0.30 8.97
N PRO A 465 -4.56 -0.23 10.03
CA PRO A 465 -4.08 0.56 11.16
C PRO A 465 -2.79 1.34 10.85
N CYS A 466 -2.86 2.31 9.93
CA CYS A 466 -1.76 3.21 9.57
C CYS A 466 -2.26 4.63 9.24
N GLY A 467 -1.48 5.64 9.65
CA GLY A 467 -1.71 7.04 9.28
C GLY A 467 -2.87 7.70 10.02
N ASP A 468 -3.11 7.31 11.27
CA ASP A 468 -4.17 7.84 12.14
C ASP A 468 -5.59 7.72 11.55
N ALA A 469 -5.81 6.71 10.70
CA ALA A 469 -7.11 6.41 10.14
C ALA A 469 -8.15 6.16 11.25
N ALA A 470 -9.33 6.74 11.10
CA ALA A 470 -10.42 6.57 12.07
C ALA A 470 -10.98 5.14 11.99
N ASN A 471 -11.27 4.55 13.17
CA ASN A 471 -11.87 3.21 13.29
C ASN A 471 -11.10 2.12 12.50
N PRO A 472 -9.81 1.87 12.81
CA PRO A 472 -9.05 0.83 12.13
C PRO A 472 -9.72 -0.56 12.31
N ASP A 473 -9.57 -1.42 11.30
CA ASP A 473 -10.03 -2.80 11.32
C ASP A 473 -9.25 -3.59 12.37
N ASP A 474 -9.89 -3.85 13.51
CA ASP A 474 -9.31 -4.65 14.61
C ASP A 474 -8.91 -6.08 14.18
N ARG A 475 -9.39 -6.55 13.02
CA ARG A 475 -9.05 -7.87 12.46
C ARG A 475 -7.91 -7.80 11.45
N TYR A 476 -7.40 -6.61 11.12
CA TYR A 476 -6.29 -6.47 10.20
C TYR A 476 -5.04 -7.18 10.76
N PRO A 477 -4.45 -8.14 10.02
CA PRO A 477 -3.51 -9.07 10.63
C PRO A 477 -2.08 -8.52 10.78
N TYR A 478 -1.75 -7.40 10.12
CA TYR A 478 -0.38 -6.89 10.07
C TYR A 478 -0.25 -5.56 10.82
N THR A 479 0.58 -5.57 11.85
CA THR A 479 0.90 -4.39 12.67
C THR A 479 1.40 -3.23 11.80
N GLY A 480 0.89 -2.02 12.08
CA GLY A 480 1.26 -0.82 11.34
C GLY A 480 0.64 -0.73 9.95
N GLY A 481 -0.34 -1.58 9.63
CA GLY A 481 -1.08 -1.52 8.37
C GLY A 481 -0.25 -1.88 7.15
N ILE A 482 0.85 -2.62 7.31
CA ILE A 482 1.66 -3.12 6.17
C ILE A 482 0.95 -4.26 5.43
N ILE A 483 1.37 -4.57 4.20
CA ILE A 483 0.74 -5.62 3.39
C ILE A 483 1.12 -7.05 3.79
N GLY A 484 2.19 -7.23 4.59
CA GLY A 484 2.58 -8.49 5.23
C GLY A 484 3.21 -9.53 4.31
N VAL A 485 2.87 -9.54 3.02
CA VAL A 485 3.42 -10.40 1.98
C VAL A 485 3.82 -9.58 0.75
N PHE A 486 4.62 -10.14 -0.15
CA PHE A 486 5.08 -9.39 -1.33
C PHE A 486 3.93 -9.15 -2.32
N GLY A 487 3.80 -7.90 -2.75
CA GLY A 487 2.96 -7.52 -3.88
C GLY A 487 3.75 -7.49 -5.19
N PHE A 488 3.03 -7.49 -6.31
CA PHE A 488 3.61 -7.32 -7.63
C PHE A 488 2.66 -6.56 -8.54
N ASP A 489 3.14 -5.45 -9.07
CA ASP A 489 2.45 -4.67 -10.07
C ASP A 489 2.73 -5.22 -11.47
N VAL A 490 1.83 -6.08 -11.95
CA VAL A 490 1.99 -6.75 -13.24
C VAL A 490 2.14 -5.76 -14.41
N GLY A 491 1.41 -4.65 -14.38
CA GLY A 491 1.45 -3.65 -15.45
C GLY A 491 2.76 -2.85 -15.48
N ALA A 492 3.35 -2.58 -14.31
CA ALA A 492 4.63 -1.89 -14.20
C ALA A 492 5.86 -2.82 -14.15
N GLY A 493 5.66 -4.14 -13.98
CA GLY A 493 6.73 -5.09 -13.75
C GLY A 493 7.48 -4.85 -12.43
N ALA A 494 6.79 -4.34 -11.41
CA ALA A 494 7.42 -3.84 -10.18
C ALA A 494 7.03 -4.65 -8.94
N LEU A 495 8.03 -5.11 -8.19
CA LEU A 495 7.82 -5.77 -6.90
C LEU A 495 7.44 -4.73 -5.83
N LYS A 496 6.51 -5.11 -4.94
CA LYS A 496 6.10 -4.33 -3.77
C LYS A 496 6.58 -5.03 -2.51
N PRO A 497 7.44 -4.38 -1.69
CA PRO A 497 7.91 -4.95 -0.43
C PRO A 497 6.75 -5.36 0.48
N ASN A 498 6.93 -6.41 1.27
CA ASN A 498 5.96 -6.81 2.29
C ASN A 498 5.76 -5.77 3.41
N SER A 499 6.67 -4.78 3.49
CA SER A 499 6.59 -3.61 4.38
C SER A 499 5.83 -2.42 3.78
N SER A 500 5.40 -2.48 2.51
CA SER A 500 4.52 -1.45 1.94
C SER A 500 3.22 -1.37 2.74
N HIS A 501 2.60 -0.19 2.80
CA HIS A 501 1.34 -0.01 3.52
C HIS A 501 0.15 -0.46 2.67
N ASP A 502 -0.90 -0.95 3.34
CA ASP A 502 -2.13 -1.35 2.69
C ASP A 502 -2.87 -0.16 2.09
N LEU A 503 -3.51 -0.39 0.94
CA LEU A 503 -4.37 0.56 0.25
C LEU A 503 -5.43 1.17 1.17
N MET A 504 -5.90 0.45 2.19
CA MET A 504 -6.91 0.93 3.14
C MET A 504 -6.31 1.72 4.32
N GLY A 505 -5.01 2.04 4.33
CA GLY A 505 -4.39 2.95 5.30
C GLY A 505 -4.16 4.35 4.72
N TYR A 506 -3.61 5.25 5.54
CA TYR A 506 -3.26 6.64 5.14
C TYR A 506 -1.76 6.91 5.08
N CYS A 507 -0.97 5.84 5.05
CA CYS A 507 0.48 5.93 4.94
C CYS A 507 0.89 5.84 3.47
N ASP A 508 1.97 6.54 3.11
CA ASP A 508 2.54 6.50 1.76
C ASP A 508 2.98 5.08 1.34
N GLU A 509 3.26 4.91 0.04
CA GLU A 509 3.66 3.63 -0.57
C GLU A 509 2.55 2.55 -0.58
N GLU A 510 1.31 3.00 -0.72
CA GLU A 510 0.11 2.15 -0.74
C GLU A 510 0.16 1.04 -1.81
N TRP A 511 -0.16 -0.18 -1.38
CA TRP A 511 -0.46 -1.34 -2.21
C TRP A 511 -1.49 -2.23 -1.52
N ILE A 512 -2.11 -3.18 -2.21
CA ILE A 512 -3.10 -4.06 -1.57
C ILE A 512 -2.46 -5.25 -0.83
N SER A 513 -2.89 -5.53 0.40
CA SER A 513 -2.59 -6.75 1.13
C SER A 513 -3.41 -7.94 0.63
N ASP A 514 -2.96 -9.15 0.93
CA ASP A 514 -3.75 -10.35 0.69
C ASP A 514 -5.03 -10.38 1.54
N TYR A 515 -5.01 -9.81 2.76
CA TYR A 515 -6.19 -9.68 3.62
C TYR A 515 -7.27 -8.79 2.96
N THR A 516 -6.91 -7.59 2.52
CA THR A 516 -7.82 -6.68 1.81
C THR A 516 -8.29 -7.30 0.50
N TYR A 517 -7.39 -7.89 -0.29
CA TYR A 517 -7.71 -8.55 -1.55
C TYR A 517 -8.75 -9.67 -1.39
N ARG A 518 -8.52 -10.60 -0.44
CA ARG A 518 -9.47 -11.70 -0.16
C ARG A 518 -10.81 -11.20 0.36
N GLY A 519 -10.80 -10.18 1.22
CA GLY A 519 -12.03 -9.56 1.74
C GLY A 519 -12.90 -8.98 0.62
N VAL A 520 -12.28 -8.25 -0.32
CA VAL A 520 -12.98 -7.70 -1.49
C VAL A 520 -13.50 -8.81 -2.40
N MET A 521 -12.71 -9.86 -2.65
CA MET A 521 -13.12 -11.00 -3.46
C MET A 521 -14.35 -11.69 -2.85
N GLN A 522 -14.29 -12.01 -1.56
CA GLN A 522 -15.39 -12.63 -0.82
C GLN A 522 -16.66 -11.78 -0.87
N TYR A 523 -16.55 -10.46 -0.64
CA TYR A 523 -17.68 -9.55 -0.68
C TYR A 523 -18.36 -9.55 -2.06
N ARG A 524 -17.56 -9.42 -3.13
CA ARG A 524 -18.07 -9.35 -4.51
C ARG A 524 -18.72 -10.66 -4.95
N SER A 525 -18.14 -11.80 -4.56
CA SER A 525 -18.71 -13.13 -4.82
C SER A 525 -20.07 -13.28 -4.13
N ALA A 526 -20.19 -12.87 -2.86
CA ALA A 526 -21.45 -12.90 -2.12
C ALA A 526 -22.53 -11.98 -2.73
N GLN A 527 -22.18 -10.76 -3.17
CA GLN A 527 -23.17 -9.85 -3.78
C GLN A 527 -23.68 -10.35 -5.13
N SER A 528 -22.83 -11.03 -5.92
CA SER A 528 -23.21 -11.57 -7.24
C SER A 528 -24.27 -12.68 -7.12
N SER A 529 -24.16 -13.53 -6.09
CA SER A 529 -25.20 -14.55 -5.80
C SER A 529 -26.54 -13.94 -5.41
N VAL A 530 -26.56 -12.84 -4.65
CA VAL A 530 -27.79 -12.20 -4.17
C VAL A 530 -28.47 -11.38 -5.28
N ALA A 531 -27.71 -10.63 -6.09
CA ALA A 531 -28.26 -9.80 -7.16
C ALA A 531 -29.06 -10.62 -8.19
N SER A 532 -28.63 -11.86 -8.45
CA SER A 532 -29.30 -12.80 -9.36
C SER A 532 -30.64 -13.31 -8.81
N ALA A 533 -30.81 -13.36 -7.49
CA ALA A 533 -32.02 -13.85 -6.82
C ALA A 533 -33.11 -12.77 -6.62
N PHE A 534 -32.74 -11.48 -6.68
CA PHE A 534 -33.62 -10.36 -6.30
C PHE A 534 -33.70 -9.24 -7.36
N ALA A 535 -33.42 -9.52 -8.63
CA ALA A 535 -33.56 -8.53 -9.70
C ALA A 535 -35.03 -8.15 -9.95
N GLY A 536 -35.57 -7.26 -9.11
CA GLY A 536 -36.91 -6.71 -9.27
C GLY A 536 -37.07 -5.98 -10.60
N ALA A 537 -38.24 -6.13 -11.21
CA ALA A 537 -38.62 -5.35 -12.39
C ALA A 537 -38.63 -3.85 -12.06
N ILE A 538 -38.27 -3.02 -13.04
CA ILE A 538 -38.44 -1.57 -12.96
C ILE A 538 -39.93 -1.28 -12.77
N GLN A 539 -40.29 -0.55 -11.71
CA GLN A 539 -41.68 -0.25 -11.38
C GLN A 539 -41.83 1.05 -10.58
N PRO A 540 -43.04 1.64 -10.54
CA PRO A 540 -43.30 2.83 -9.74
C PRO A 540 -42.96 2.61 -8.27
N SER A 541 -42.09 3.48 -7.75
CA SER A 541 -41.56 3.40 -6.40
C SER A 541 -41.52 4.78 -5.74
N LEU A 542 -41.63 4.80 -4.42
CA LEU A 542 -41.35 5.97 -3.61
C LEU A 542 -39.92 5.88 -3.10
N VAL A 543 -39.06 6.82 -3.49
CA VAL A 543 -37.72 6.94 -2.93
C VAL A 543 -37.81 7.67 -1.61
N VAL A 544 -37.44 6.97 -0.53
CA VAL A 544 -37.36 7.53 0.83
C VAL A 544 -35.93 7.43 1.32
N TRP A 545 -35.40 8.53 1.83
CA TRP A 545 -33.99 8.68 2.07
C TRP A 545 -33.74 9.70 3.19
N GLY A 546 -32.54 9.66 3.74
CA GLY A 546 -32.13 10.54 4.82
C GLY A 546 -30.85 10.08 5.50
N ARG A 547 -30.61 10.65 6.67
CA ARG A 547 -29.37 10.46 7.44
C ARG A 547 -29.59 10.51 8.94
N ILE A 548 -28.62 10.00 9.67
CA ILE A 548 -28.45 10.17 11.11
C ILE A 548 -27.16 10.95 11.25
N GLU A 549 -27.30 12.22 11.64
CA GLU A 549 -26.20 13.18 11.67
C GLU A 549 -26.13 13.75 13.08
N ASN A 550 -24.97 13.61 13.74
CA ASN A 550 -24.78 14.03 15.14
C ASN A 550 -25.86 13.47 16.10
N GLY A 551 -26.21 12.19 15.94
CA GLY A 551 -27.26 11.53 16.72
C GLY A 551 -28.68 12.05 16.45
N ARG A 552 -28.91 12.77 15.34
CA ARG A 552 -30.24 13.25 14.98
C ARG A 552 -30.72 12.59 13.69
N PRO A 553 -31.85 11.86 13.72
CA PRO A 553 -32.49 11.39 12.51
C PRO A 553 -32.96 12.58 11.66
N VAL A 554 -32.71 12.53 10.36
CA VAL A 554 -33.16 13.50 9.36
C VAL A 554 -33.84 12.73 8.23
N LEU A 555 -35.04 13.16 7.87
CA LEU A 555 -35.77 12.66 6.71
C LEU A 555 -35.79 13.72 5.62
N GLU A 556 -35.30 13.35 4.44
CA GLU A 556 -35.39 14.19 3.25
C GLU A 556 -36.77 14.04 2.59
N PRO A 557 -37.24 15.06 1.85
CA PRO A 557 -38.46 14.94 1.04
C PRO A 557 -38.41 13.70 0.13
N ALA A 558 -39.36 12.79 0.30
CA ALA A 558 -39.47 11.61 -0.54
C ALA A 558 -39.97 11.99 -1.93
N PHE A 559 -39.63 11.20 -2.94
CA PHE A 559 -40.08 11.47 -4.31
C PHE A 559 -40.45 10.21 -5.06
N GLN A 560 -41.39 10.34 -5.99
CA GLN A 560 -41.83 9.23 -6.84
C GLN A 560 -40.93 9.10 -8.06
N THR A 561 -40.66 7.86 -8.47
CA THR A 561 -39.96 7.57 -9.72
C THR A 561 -40.22 6.12 -10.16
N THR A 562 -39.90 5.79 -11.40
CA THR A 562 -39.95 4.42 -11.90
C THR A 562 -38.53 3.86 -11.93
N THR A 563 -38.19 3.02 -10.96
CA THR A 563 -36.84 2.47 -10.77
C THR A 563 -36.93 1.01 -10.32
N ARG A 564 -35.79 0.34 -10.20
CA ARG A 564 -35.73 -0.98 -9.56
C ARG A 564 -35.92 -0.81 -8.04
N PRO A 565 -36.80 -1.60 -7.42
CA PRO A 565 -36.93 -1.59 -5.96
C PRO A 565 -35.58 -1.77 -5.26
N SER A 566 -35.38 -1.02 -4.20
CA SER A 566 -34.20 -1.10 -3.33
C SER A 566 -34.72 -1.07 -1.90
N LEU A 567 -34.79 -2.24 -1.28
CA LEU A 567 -35.31 -2.44 0.08
C LEU A 567 -34.16 -2.84 1.02
N PRO A 568 -34.34 -2.69 2.35
CA PRO A 568 -33.35 -3.15 3.32
C PRO A 568 -32.99 -4.62 3.11
N LYS A 569 -31.69 -4.94 3.14
CA LYS A 569 -31.20 -6.33 3.02
C LYS A 569 -31.44 -7.14 4.30
N SER A 570 -31.52 -6.46 5.44
CA SER A 570 -31.77 -7.05 6.76
C SER A 570 -32.55 -6.08 7.63
N ALA A 571 -33.29 -6.61 8.59
CA ALA A 571 -33.87 -5.82 9.68
C ALA A 571 -32.75 -5.16 10.51
N GLY A 572 -33.07 -4.05 11.17
CA GLY A 572 -32.15 -3.34 12.05
C GLY A 572 -32.88 -2.40 13.01
N PRO A 573 -32.12 -1.59 13.78
CA PRO A 573 -32.67 -0.80 14.89
C PRO A 573 -33.49 0.41 14.45
N TYR A 574 -33.42 0.81 13.17
CA TYR A 574 -34.20 1.91 12.64
C TYR A 574 -35.47 1.40 11.98
N THR A 575 -36.54 2.18 12.10
CA THR A 575 -37.83 1.91 11.46
C THR A 575 -38.23 3.10 10.62
N LEU A 576 -38.55 2.83 9.35
CA LEU A 576 -39.21 3.77 8.45
C LEU A 576 -40.68 3.36 8.30
N GLU A 577 -41.60 4.24 8.67
CA GLU A 577 -43.04 4.00 8.61
C GLU A 577 -43.74 5.07 7.76
N ALA A 578 -44.62 4.64 6.86
CA ALA A 578 -45.56 5.51 6.16
C ALA A 578 -46.97 5.33 6.71
N ARG A 579 -47.68 6.44 6.96
CA ARG A 579 -49.06 6.46 7.45
C ARG A 579 -49.98 7.28 6.56
N SER A 580 -51.26 6.92 6.59
CA SER A 580 -52.34 7.68 5.94
C SER A 580 -52.98 8.70 6.87
N GLY A 581 -53.84 9.56 6.31
CA GLY A 581 -54.49 10.64 7.05
C GLY A 581 -55.43 10.18 8.17
N ASP A 582 -55.95 8.96 8.07
CA ASP A 582 -56.71 8.25 9.12
C ASP A 582 -55.80 7.60 10.18
N GLY A 583 -54.47 7.76 10.08
CA GLY A 583 -53.46 7.17 10.96
C GLY A 583 -53.09 5.73 10.65
N SER A 584 -53.74 5.07 9.67
CA SER A 584 -53.44 3.68 9.31
C SER A 584 -52.06 3.53 8.68
N ARG A 585 -51.41 2.38 8.88
CA ARG A 585 -50.06 2.11 8.38
C ARG A 585 -50.12 1.71 6.90
N VAL A 586 -49.46 2.48 6.04
CA VAL A 586 -49.31 2.16 4.62
C VAL A 586 -48.19 1.16 4.41
N PHE A 587 -46.98 1.40 4.93
CA PHE A 587 -45.88 0.43 4.95
C PHE A 587 -44.98 0.67 6.15
N GLN A 588 -44.16 -0.33 6.47
CA GLN A 588 -43.09 -0.21 7.46
C GLN A 588 -41.90 -1.07 7.05
N LEU A 589 -40.71 -0.52 7.23
CA LEU A 589 -39.43 -1.18 6.99
C LEU A 589 -38.58 -1.04 8.25
N SER A 590 -37.90 -2.11 8.66
CA SER A 590 -36.80 -2.05 9.63
C SER A 590 -35.47 -2.22 8.91
N PHE A 591 -34.44 -1.50 9.35
CA PHE A 591 -33.17 -1.47 8.65
C PHE A 591 -32.00 -1.05 9.54
N SER A 592 -30.79 -1.40 9.10
CA SER A 592 -29.54 -0.78 9.54
C SER A 592 -29.08 0.18 8.43
N PRO A 593 -28.79 1.46 8.74
CA PRO A 593 -28.31 2.42 7.75
C PRO A 593 -26.88 2.07 7.31
N LEU A 594 -26.47 2.64 6.17
CA LEU A 594 -25.09 2.55 5.68
C LEU A 594 -24.21 3.47 6.52
N GLU A 595 -23.05 2.97 6.93
CA GLU A 595 -22.02 3.75 7.60
C GLU A 595 -21.17 4.48 6.57
N VAL A 596 -20.85 5.74 6.85
CA VAL A 596 -19.92 6.53 6.05
C VAL A 596 -18.52 6.31 6.63
N ALA A 597 -17.58 5.85 5.80
CA ALA A 597 -16.18 5.77 6.17
C ALA A 597 -15.64 7.17 6.52
N ASP A 598 -14.67 7.24 7.42
CA ASP A 598 -14.01 8.49 7.87
C ASP A 598 -14.87 9.53 8.57
N ASP A 599 -16.13 9.22 8.83
CA ASP A 599 -16.95 10.09 9.66
C ASP A 599 -16.69 9.79 11.15
N ALA A 600 -15.79 10.56 11.75
CA ALA A 600 -15.51 10.51 13.19
C ALA A 600 -16.75 10.76 14.07
N THR A 601 -17.82 11.34 13.53
CA THR A 601 -19.10 11.51 14.23
C THR A 601 -20.05 10.32 14.08
N GLY A 602 -19.65 9.30 13.33
CA GLY A 602 -20.44 8.09 13.09
C GLY A 602 -21.64 8.34 12.19
N GLY A 603 -21.49 9.20 11.17
CA GLY A 603 -22.55 9.51 10.22
C GLY A 603 -23.09 8.28 9.52
N LYS A 604 -24.42 8.17 9.49
CA LYS A 604 -25.13 7.04 8.89
C LYS A 604 -26.17 7.54 7.92
N GLN A 605 -26.37 6.85 6.81
CA GLN A 605 -27.26 7.30 5.74
C GLN A 605 -28.07 6.15 5.15
N PHE A 606 -29.18 6.46 4.51
CA PHE A 606 -30.00 5.46 3.84
C PHE A 606 -30.76 6.05 2.64
N ALA A 607 -31.05 5.18 1.68
CA ALA A 607 -32.01 5.44 0.61
C ALA A 607 -32.67 4.12 0.19
N PHE A 608 -34.00 4.14 0.06
CA PHE A 608 -34.80 2.99 -0.36
C PHE A 608 -35.74 3.39 -1.48
N ALA A 609 -35.91 2.53 -2.47
CA ALA A 609 -36.98 2.63 -3.47
C ALA A 609 -38.07 1.61 -3.11
N VAL A 610 -39.13 2.10 -2.48
CA VAL A 610 -40.23 1.28 -1.96
C VAL A 610 -41.31 1.15 -3.04
N PRO A 611 -41.56 -0.06 -3.59
CA PRO A 611 -42.57 -0.26 -4.61
C PRO A 611 -43.97 -0.11 -4.01
N LEU A 612 -44.79 0.73 -4.63
CA LEU A 612 -46.15 1.03 -4.15
C LEU A 612 -47.13 1.13 -5.32
N THR A 613 -48.31 0.53 -5.15
CA THR A 613 -49.43 0.76 -6.08
C THR A 613 -49.88 2.22 -6.02
N PRO A 614 -50.46 2.77 -7.09
CA PRO A 614 -51.00 4.14 -7.09
C PRO A 614 -51.94 4.42 -5.92
N GLU A 615 -52.80 3.47 -5.57
CA GLU A 615 -53.80 3.62 -4.52
C GLU A 615 -53.16 3.72 -3.14
N ARG A 616 -52.15 2.88 -2.84
CA ARG A 616 -51.42 2.96 -1.55
C ARG A 616 -50.61 4.23 -1.43
N ARG A 617 -50.04 4.69 -2.55
CA ARG A 617 -49.22 5.90 -2.62
C ARG A 617 -50.04 7.15 -2.34
N GLU A 618 -51.22 7.26 -2.94
CA GLU A 618 -52.16 8.37 -2.70
C GLU A 618 -52.79 8.38 -1.31
N ARG A 619 -52.53 7.35 -0.49
CA ARG A 619 -52.93 7.36 0.92
C ARG A 619 -51.86 7.94 1.83
N ILE A 620 -50.61 8.07 1.40
CA ILE A 620 -49.53 8.52 2.29
C ILE A 620 -49.72 10.00 2.62
N GLU A 621 -49.74 10.31 3.91
CA GLU A 621 -49.82 11.66 4.47
C GLU A 621 -48.64 11.97 5.39
N LEU A 622 -47.93 10.93 5.87
CA LEU A 622 -46.85 11.07 6.84
C LEU A 622 -45.79 9.98 6.66
N LEU A 623 -44.51 10.37 6.73
CA LEU A 623 -43.37 9.47 6.88
C LEU A 623 -42.68 9.73 8.22
N ARG A 624 -42.38 8.66 8.94
CA ARG A 624 -41.68 8.69 10.22
C ARG A 624 -40.46 7.78 10.18
N LEU A 625 -39.32 8.34 10.55
CA LEU A 625 -38.08 7.63 10.83
C LEU A 625 -37.92 7.58 12.35
N SER A 626 -37.75 6.40 12.91
CA SER A 626 -37.48 6.19 14.33
C SER A 626 -36.23 5.34 14.50
N GLY A 627 -35.42 5.66 15.50
CA GLY A 627 -34.21 4.93 15.85
C GLY A 627 -33.83 5.13 17.32
N PRO A 628 -32.70 4.55 17.75
CA PRO A 628 -32.21 4.67 19.13
C PRO A 628 -32.07 6.12 19.62
N GLU A 629 -31.73 7.05 18.72
CA GLU A 629 -31.42 8.43 19.04
C GLU A 629 -32.65 9.36 18.99
N GLY A 630 -33.80 8.86 18.52
CA GLY A 630 -35.04 9.62 18.45
C GLY A 630 -35.85 9.34 17.18
N SER A 631 -36.65 10.33 16.76
CA SER A 631 -37.44 10.20 15.54
C SER A 631 -37.55 11.50 14.76
N ALA A 632 -37.58 11.40 13.44
CA ALA A 632 -37.94 12.48 12.52
C ALA A 632 -39.26 12.15 11.84
N THR A 633 -40.07 13.18 11.58
CA THR A 633 -41.36 13.02 10.88
C THR A 633 -41.50 14.11 9.84
N ILE A 634 -41.90 13.72 8.63
CA ILE A 634 -42.31 14.64 7.58
C ILE A 634 -43.77 14.35 7.22
N GLY A 635 -44.61 15.38 7.29
CA GLY A 635 -45.99 15.34 6.82
C GLY A 635 -46.12 15.90 5.42
N ARG A 636 -47.21 15.57 4.74
CA ARG A 636 -47.57 16.15 3.46
C ARG A 636 -47.59 17.67 3.55
N GLY A 637 -46.91 18.34 2.61
CA GLY A 637 -47.02 19.78 2.41
C GLY A 637 -48.41 20.20 1.95
N ALA A 638 -48.68 21.50 1.92
CA ALA A 638 -50.00 22.03 1.50
C ALA A 638 -50.44 21.53 0.11
N GLY A 639 -49.49 21.12 -0.74
CA GLY A 639 -49.76 20.64 -2.10
C GLY A 639 -50.36 21.73 -3.00
N GLY A 640 -50.35 21.51 -4.32
CA GLY A 640 -51.01 22.39 -5.27
C GLY A 640 -50.25 22.61 -6.58
N ALA A 641 -50.85 23.37 -7.49
CA ALA A 641 -50.18 23.87 -8.68
C ALA A 641 -49.08 24.86 -8.27
N ALA A 642 -47.86 24.38 -8.10
CA ALA A 642 -46.65 25.20 -8.16
C ALA A 642 -46.29 25.38 -9.64
N ASP A 643 -46.37 26.61 -10.13
CA ASP A 643 -45.70 26.96 -11.37
C ASP A 643 -44.19 26.97 -11.09
N VAL A 644 -43.44 26.25 -11.93
CA VAL A 644 -41.98 26.32 -11.90
C VAL A 644 -41.57 27.24 -13.03
N GLU A 645 -41.02 28.39 -12.68
CA GLU A 645 -40.41 29.30 -13.65
C GLU A 645 -39.03 28.76 -14.02
N ILE A 646 -38.77 28.67 -15.32
CA ILE A 646 -37.53 28.12 -15.86
C ILE A 646 -36.94 29.11 -16.84
N THR A 647 -35.68 29.49 -16.61
CA THR A 647 -34.94 30.39 -17.47
C THR A 647 -33.55 29.86 -17.77
N SER A 648 -32.99 30.26 -18.91
CA SER A 648 -31.59 29.97 -19.23
C SER A 648 -30.68 30.81 -18.34
N ALA A 649 -29.72 30.18 -17.64
CA ALA A 649 -28.74 30.83 -16.77
C ALA A 649 -27.33 30.88 -17.40
N GLY A 650 -27.30 30.91 -18.74
CA GLY A 650 -26.09 30.83 -19.56
C GLY A 650 -25.84 29.44 -20.16
N PRO A 651 -24.69 29.25 -20.83
CA PRO A 651 -24.35 27.98 -21.48
C PRO A 651 -24.35 26.83 -20.47
N GLY A 652 -25.04 25.74 -20.80
CA GLY A 652 -25.11 24.54 -19.95
C GLY A 652 -25.80 24.71 -18.58
N ARG A 653 -26.46 25.84 -18.30
CA ARG A 653 -27.15 26.07 -17.01
C ARG A 653 -28.60 26.51 -17.16
N VAL A 654 -29.42 26.07 -16.22
CA VAL A 654 -30.86 26.37 -16.14
C VAL A 654 -31.17 26.87 -14.73
N ALA A 655 -31.85 28.01 -14.62
CA ALA A 655 -32.37 28.52 -13.36
C ALA A 655 -33.83 28.08 -13.19
N LEU A 656 -34.17 27.60 -12.00
CA LEU A 656 -35.52 27.23 -11.57
C LEU A 656 -35.95 28.15 -10.42
N ARG A 657 -37.21 28.59 -10.42
CA ARG A 657 -37.86 29.26 -9.29
C ARG A 657 -39.24 28.67 -9.04
N TRP A 658 -39.57 28.42 -7.78
CA TRP A 658 -40.86 27.84 -7.37
C TRP A 658 -41.22 28.20 -5.92
N ASP A 659 -42.47 27.93 -5.53
CA ASP A 659 -42.91 28.07 -4.13
C ASP A 659 -42.46 26.87 -3.28
N ALA A 660 -41.38 27.05 -2.53
CA ALA A 660 -40.82 26.02 -1.64
C ALA A 660 -41.76 25.62 -0.49
N SER A 661 -42.73 26.46 -0.12
CA SER A 661 -43.69 26.13 0.94
C SER A 661 -44.67 25.03 0.51
N ARG A 662 -44.96 24.97 -0.79
CA ARG A 662 -45.82 23.96 -1.42
C ARG A 662 -45.04 22.77 -1.95
N THR A 663 -43.87 23.02 -2.55
CA THR A 663 -42.98 22.01 -3.13
C THR A 663 -41.60 22.12 -2.47
N PRO A 664 -41.36 21.47 -1.32
CA PRO A 664 -40.10 21.59 -0.60
C PRO A 664 -38.88 21.11 -1.38
N MET A 665 -39.07 20.22 -2.36
CA MET A 665 -37.99 19.73 -3.21
C MET A 665 -38.47 19.48 -4.64
N VAL A 666 -37.64 19.84 -5.61
CA VAL A 666 -37.81 19.51 -7.03
C VAL A 666 -36.67 18.59 -7.45
N VAL A 667 -37.00 17.38 -7.88
CA VAL A 667 -36.01 16.49 -8.51
C VAL A 667 -35.93 16.83 -9.99
N VAL A 668 -34.78 17.30 -10.44
CA VAL A 668 -34.52 17.63 -11.85
C VAL A 668 -33.88 16.43 -12.52
N ARG A 669 -34.40 16.00 -13.67
CA ARG A 669 -33.89 14.86 -14.43
C ARG A 669 -33.66 15.21 -15.89
N ASP A 670 -32.67 14.55 -16.48
CA ASP A 670 -32.56 14.40 -17.92
C ASP A 670 -33.61 13.36 -18.38
N PRO A 671 -34.62 13.77 -19.19
CA PRO A 671 -35.68 12.86 -19.63
C PRO A 671 -35.19 11.76 -20.58
N ARG A 672 -34.01 11.90 -21.20
CA ARG A 672 -33.44 10.91 -22.13
C ARG A 672 -32.73 9.78 -21.40
N SER A 673 -31.89 10.13 -20.44
CA SER A 673 -31.11 9.16 -19.66
C SER A 673 -31.82 8.68 -18.40
N GLY A 674 -32.83 9.43 -17.92
CA GLY A 674 -33.48 9.20 -16.63
C GLY A 674 -32.62 9.61 -15.42
N GLN A 675 -31.40 10.09 -15.64
CA GLN A 675 -30.49 10.47 -14.57
C GLN A 675 -30.96 11.73 -13.85
N ILE A 676 -30.82 11.73 -12.52
CA ILE A 676 -31.11 12.88 -11.68
C ILE A 676 -29.95 13.86 -11.77
N LEU A 677 -30.27 15.11 -12.07
CA LEU A 677 -29.35 16.22 -12.22
C LEU A 677 -29.25 17.07 -10.96
N SER A 678 -30.29 17.11 -10.11
CA SER A 678 -30.27 17.85 -8.85
C SER A 678 -31.46 17.50 -7.95
N PHE A 679 -31.27 17.62 -6.63
CA PHE A 679 -32.34 17.73 -5.63
C PHE A 679 -32.49 19.20 -5.23
N ALA A 680 -33.19 19.98 -6.06
CA ALA A 680 -33.32 21.42 -5.89
C ALA A 680 -34.22 21.75 -4.68
N ARG A 681 -33.73 22.61 -3.78
CA ARG A 681 -34.42 23.03 -2.53
C ARG A 681 -34.47 24.55 -2.42
N GLY A 682 -35.20 25.06 -1.43
CA GLY A 682 -35.19 26.50 -1.09
C GLY A 682 -35.92 27.44 -2.06
N GLY A 683 -36.62 26.92 -3.06
CA GLY A 683 -37.47 27.72 -3.98
C GLY A 683 -36.72 28.35 -5.15
N ARG A 684 -35.40 28.14 -5.22
CA ARG A 684 -34.57 28.53 -6.35
C ARG A 684 -33.40 27.57 -6.50
N ALA A 685 -33.00 27.28 -7.73
CA ALA A 685 -31.79 26.49 -8.01
C ALA A 685 -31.22 26.85 -9.38
N GLU A 686 -29.90 26.80 -9.51
CA GLU A 686 -29.23 26.75 -10.81
C GLU A 686 -28.67 25.34 -11.01
N VAL A 687 -29.04 24.70 -12.12
CA VAL A 687 -28.69 23.31 -12.41
C VAL A 687 -27.89 23.24 -13.70
N ALA A 688 -26.79 22.48 -13.67
CA ALA A 688 -26.06 22.13 -14.88
C ALA A 688 -26.91 21.16 -15.72
N ALA A 689 -27.36 21.65 -16.88
CA ALA A 689 -28.18 20.90 -17.81
C ALA A 689 -27.90 21.39 -19.24
N ASP A 690 -27.51 20.47 -20.11
CA ASP A 690 -27.26 20.73 -21.53
C ASP A 690 -28.51 20.44 -22.39
N GLN A 691 -29.38 19.57 -21.91
CA GLN A 691 -30.59 19.14 -22.61
C GLN A 691 -31.60 20.29 -22.72
N PRO A 692 -32.37 20.34 -23.81
CA PRO A 692 -33.37 21.38 -23.98
C PRO A 692 -34.69 21.05 -23.25
N ASP A 693 -34.91 19.79 -22.87
CA ASP A 693 -36.08 19.35 -22.10
C ASP A 693 -35.62 18.79 -20.75
N LEU A 694 -36.39 19.06 -19.69
CA LEU A 694 -36.17 18.54 -18.33
C LEU A 694 -37.43 17.84 -17.82
N SER A 695 -37.25 16.76 -17.07
CA SER A 695 -38.32 16.17 -16.27
C SER A 695 -38.17 16.63 -14.83
N LEU A 696 -39.23 17.25 -14.29
CA LEU A 696 -39.28 17.76 -12.92
C LEU A 696 -40.24 16.91 -12.09
N THR A 697 -39.76 16.31 -11.01
CA THR A 697 -40.62 15.70 -10.00
C THR A 697 -40.76 16.66 -8.82
N LEU A 698 -41.94 17.24 -8.68
CA LEU A 698 -42.27 18.17 -7.62
C LEU A 698 -42.75 17.40 -6.40
N SER A 699 -41.94 17.36 -5.34
CA SER A 699 -42.26 16.65 -4.10
C SER A 699 -42.94 17.57 -3.09
N ASP A 700 -44.04 17.10 -2.49
CA ASP A 700 -44.69 17.72 -1.33
C ASP A 700 -44.24 17.07 0.00
N ARG A 701 -43.05 16.44 0.00
CA ARG A 701 -42.43 15.59 1.04
C ARG A 701 -42.82 14.12 1.04
N VAL A 702 -44.04 13.76 0.67
CA VAL A 702 -44.52 12.37 0.74
C VAL A 702 -45.17 11.88 -0.55
N ARG A 703 -45.63 12.80 -1.40
CA ARG A 703 -46.12 12.56 -2.76
C ARG A 703 -45.33 13.39 -3.75
N SER A 704 -45.58 13.11 -5.03
CA SER A 704 -44.97 13.89 -6.10
C SER A 704 -45.88 13.98 -7.30
N ARG A 705 -45.61 14.98 -8.13
CA ARG A 705 -46.15 15.10 -9.49
C ARG A 705 -45.02 15.37 -10.48
N GLU A 706 -45.16 14.86 -11.68
CA GLU A 706 -44.18 15.05 -12.74
C GLU A 706 -44.60 16.16 -13.70
N LEU A 707 -43.64 16.93 -14.18
CA LEU A 707 -43.78 17.93 -15.23
C LEU A 707 -42.64 17.76 -16.24
N LEU A 708 -42.97 17.65 -17.52
CA LEU A 708 -42.00 17.78 -18.60
C LEU A 708 -41.98 19.23 -19.06
N VAL A 709 -40.80 19.84 -19.10
CA VAL A 709 -40.63 21.27 -19.36
C VAL A 709 -39.55 21.52 -20.41
N ARG A 710 -39.80 22.48 -21.29
CA ARG A 710 -38.83 22.97 -22.28
C ARG A 710 -38.05 24.14 -21.68
N VAL A 711 -36.73 24.10 -21.77
CA VAL A 711 -35.85 25.21 -21.39
C VAL A 711 -35.96 26.30 -22.46
N PRO A 712 -36.40 27.52 -22.12
CA PRO A 712 -36.52 28.59 -23.10
C PRO A 712 -35.18 28.97 -23.75
N GLY A 713 -35.18 29.12 -25.08
CA GLY A 713 -33.99 29.52 -25.83
C GLY A 713 -33.01 28.39 -26.16
N ARG A 714 -33.44 27.12 -26.09
CA ARG A 714 -32.66 25.94 -26.52
C ARG A 714 -33.45 24.98 -27.41
#